data_AF-A0A7V9SU79-F1
#
_entry.id   AF-A0A7V9SU79-F1
#
_cell.length_a   1.000
_cell.length_b   1.000
_cell.length_c   1.000
_cell.angle_alpha   90.00
_cell.angle_beta   90.00
_cell.angle_gamma   90.00
#
_symmetry.space_group_name_H-M   'P 1'
#
loop_
_entity.id
_entity.type
_entity.pdbx_description
1 polymer ?
#
loop_
_entity_poly.entity_id
_entity_poly.type
_entity_poly.pdbx_seq_one_letter_code
_entity_poly.pdbx_strand_id
1 'polypeptide(L)'
;MQRLWGVLVVPALVAAFAAPAAAQVPAPAKQPVASGKGGAAATVDALGTQAAMNVLRSGGNAIDAAVAAAATLGVTEPYSCGIGGGGFMVIYRAADRKLFTIDGREESPASFQPNSFINPMTGNPIPFAEGQTSGLGVGVPGTLRTWQEALRRFGTKPLASLMQHGIRVADEGFVVDQTYRDQTEANRDRFDDFTTTRDVFLTPGTFQSPAVGSVARNPQMAETYREIASRGVGAFYSGTIADAIVQSVQNPPVVPGTTRNVRPGLMTQADLAAYSALFRNPASSNYRGLRHVGMGPPSSGASTVGEALNILEGYPLSTLTRPQGLHYFLEASAFSFADRGQFLGDPDHVNVPLAGLLSDSFAAERRALIGPTAAAKPVPPGDPTDNEGPSTTHLTVADRWGNVVSYTFTIESTGGSGIVAGDKGFLLNNELTDFNFTAGTANSPAGDKRPRSSMAPTIMLRDGRPEIAVGSPGGSTIITTVLQVLVEHLDFGRSLPDAIATPRASQRNTASVSAEPAFIASPDAAALTALGHRFTNAGEIGAATGIDFQQGGVMQAVAEPVRRGGGHAEAIANRGPAPSCQIEIGTFQRLQAGRRLTVVVSSSRLLGTPAEGRRATARGAGASASTTLKQNGRGRLILRPTRAGTLTVRVGSVRCAALRIVGAPAGVGSGLTGRSL
;
A
#
# COMPACT_ATOMS: atom_id res chain seq x y z
N MET A 1 -4.57 -56.77 -84.05
CA MET A 1 -4.91 -56.78 -82.60
C MET A 1 -4.09 -55.70 -81.91
N GLN A 2 -4.61 -55.07 -80.87
CA GLN A 2 -4.07 -53.82 -80.31
C GLN A 2 -2.78 -54.04 -79.49
N ARG A 3 -1.81 -53.13 -79.60
CA ARG A 3 -0.68 -52.99 -78.67
C ARG A 3 -1.02 -51.89 -77.66
N LEU A 4 -1.56 -52.27 -76.50
CA LEU A 4 -1.78 -51.35 -75.38
C LEU A 4 -0.43 -50.99 -74.74
N TRP A 5 -0.16 -49.70 -74.60
CA TRP A 5 0.96 -49.19 -73.80
C TRP A 5 0.50 -49.03 -72.35
N GLY A 6 1.22 -49.64 -71.41
CA GLY A 6 0.93 -49.50 -69.98
C GLY A 6 1.39 -48.13 -69.45
N VAL A 7 0.44 -47.30 -69.01
CA VAL A 7 0.75 -46.03 -68.34
C VAL A 7 1.19 -46.32 -66.91
N LEU A 8 2.42 -45.94 -66.57
CA LEU A 8 3.03 -46.19 -65.26
C LEU A 8 2.79 -44.98 -64.35
N VAL A 9 1.77 -45.07 -63.47
CA VAL A 9 1.38 -43.98 -62.57
C VAL A 9 2.32 -43.93 -61.37
N VAL A 10 3.14 -42.86 -61.30
CA VAL A 10 3.98 -42.56 -60.13
C VAL A 10 3.17 -41.71 -59.14
N PRO A 11 3.02 -42.13 -57.86
CA PRO A 11 2.32 -41.34 -56.86
C PRO A 11 3.17 -40.13 -56.43
N ALA A 12 2.69 -38.91 -56.70
CA ALA A 12 3.33 -37.69 -56.26
C ALA A 12 3.13 -37.49 -54.75
N LEU A 13 4.19 -37.75 -53.96
CA LEU A 13 4.20 -37.55 -52.52
C LEU A 13 4.28 -36.05 -52.18
N VAL A 14 3.12 -35.40 -52.05
CA VAL A 14 3.02 -33.99 -51.63
C VAL A 14 3.35 -33.89 -50.14
N ALA A 15 4.61 -33.58 -49.83
CA ALA A 15 5.05 -33.30 -48.47
C ALA A 15 4.51 -31.93 -48.01
N ALA A 16 3.36 -31.95 -47.33
CA ALA A 16 2.78 -30.76 -46.73
C ALA A 16 3.64 -30.27 -45.56
N PHE A 17 4.47 -29.25 -45.80
CA PHE A 17 5.17 -28.51 -44.76
C PHE A 17 4.16 -27.71 -43.92
N ALA A 18 3.64 -28.34 -42.86
CA ALA A 18 2.91 -27.64 -41.82
C ALA A 18 3.86 -26.63 -41.14
N ALA A 19 3.59 -25.34 -41.31
CA ALA A 19 4.30 -24.31 -40.56
C ALA A 19 4.05 -24.54 -39.05
N PRO A 20 5.07 -24.39 -38.17
CA PRO A 20 4.86 -24.53 -36.74
C PRO A 20 3.91 -23.41 -36.27
N ALA A 21 2.75 -23.79 -35.75
CA ALA A 21 1.82 -22.85 -35.15
C ALA A 21 2.54 -22.09 -34.02
N ALA A 22 2.51 -20.76 -34.08
CA ALA A 22 3.13 -19.93 -33.05
C ALA A 22 2.44 -20.21 -31.71
N ALA A 23 3.17 -20.81 -30.77
CA ALA A 23 2.64 -21.18 -29.47
C ALA A 23 2.26 -19.92 -28.68
N GLN A 24 0.96 -19.63 -28.59
CA GLN A 24 0.45 -18.57 -27.73
C GLN A 24 0.85 -18.88 -26.29
N VAL A 25 1.64 -18.01 -25.67
CA VAL A 25 2.01 -18.12 -24.26
C VAL A 25 0.73 -17.89 -23.43
N PRO A 26 0.25 -18.87 -22.64
CA PRO A 26 -0.96 -18.67 -21.84
C PRO A 26 -0.72 -17.61 -20.78
N ALA A 27 -1.70 -16.72 -20.57
CA ALA A 27 -1.66 -15.76 -19.48
C ALA A 27 -1.61 -16.50 -18.13
N PRO A 28 -0.76 -16.10 -17.17
CA PRO A 28 -0.66 -16.77 -15.88
C PRO A 28 -1.95 -16.59 -15.08
N ALA A 29 -2.49 -17.69 -14.55
CA ALA A 29 -3.72 -17.66 -13.76
C ALA A 29 -3.58 -16.77 -12.51
N LYS A 30 -4.57 -15.89 -12.27
CA LYS A 30 -4.63 -15.00 -11.10
C LYS A 30 -4.67 -15.85 -9.82
N GLN A 31 -3.66 -15.73 -8.95
CA GLN A 31 -3.54 -16.46 -7.67
C GLN A 31 -3.75 -15.49 -6.50
N PRO A 32 -4.70 -15.73 -5.58
CA PRO A 32 -5.07 -14.75 -4.55
C PRO A 32 -4.09 -14.66 -3.37
N VAL A 33 -3.19 -15.63 -3.21
CA VAL A 33 -2.26 -15.73 -2.06
C VAL A 33 -0.90 -16.23 -2.54
N ALA A 34 0.19 -15.58 -2.09
CA ALA A 34 1.56 -16.04 -2.30
C ALA A 34 2.50 -15.57 -1.18
N SER A 35 3.34 -16.47 -0.66
CA SER A 35 4.27 -16.19 0.44
C SER A 35 5.74 -16.20 -0.01
N GLY A 36 6.54 -15.27 0.51
CA GLY A 36 7.96 -15.16 0.16
C GLY A 36 8.76 -14.22 1.05
N LYS A 37 10.10 -14.31 0.98
CA LYS A 37 11.04 -13.49 1.78
C LYS A 37 11.93 -12.55 0.96
N GLY A 38 11.73 -12.50 -0.36
CA GLY A 38 12.49 -11.65 -1.29
C GLY A 38 11.83 -10.29 -1.57
N GLY A 39 10.67 -10.03 -0.97
CA GLY A 39 9.70 -9.03 -1.42
C GLY A 39 8.45 -9.68 -2.01
N ALA A 40 7.37 -8.91 -2.08
CA ALA A 40 6.05 -9.31 -2.56
C ALA A 40 5.33 -8.11 -3.19
N ALA A 41 4.39 -8.36 -4.09
CA ALA A 41 3.56 -7.35 -4.74
C ALA A 41 2.13 -7.87 -4.92
N ALA A 42 1.16 -6.97 -4.80
CA ALA A 42 -0.25 -7.24 -5.06
C ALA A 42 -0.87 -6.09 -5.87
N THR A 43 -1.54 -6.44 -6.95
CA THR A 43 -2.26 -5.56 -7.89
C THR A 43 -3.53 -6.26 -8.35
N VAL A 44 -4.48 -5.52 -8.94
CA VAL A 44 -5.73 -6.08 -9.48
C VAL A 44 -5.52 -6.96 -10.72
N ASP A 45 -4.55 -6.61 -11.58
CA ASP A 45 -4.14 -7.39 -12.76
C ASP A 45 -2.82 -8.17 -12.52
N ALA A 46 -2.69 -9.33 -13.17
CA ALA A 46 -1.53 -10.21 -13.09
C ALA A 46 -0.28 -9.66 -13.78
N LEU A 47 -0.41 -8.90 -14.88
CA LEU A 47 0.75 -8.31 -15.57
C LEU A 47 1.37 -7.19 -14.72
N GLY A 48 0.55 -6.39 -14.04
CA GLY A 48 0.99 -5.43 -13.00
C GLY A 48 1.82 -6.09 -11.89
N THR A 49 1.35 -7.20 -11.32
CA THR A 49 2.09 -7.94 -10.27
C THR A 49 3.37 -8.55 -10.83
N GLN A 50 3.33 -9.12 -12.03
CA GLN A 50 4.53 -9.70 -12.67
C GLN A 50 5.58 -8.63 -13.00
N ALA A 51 5.19 -7.40 -13.35
CA ALA A 51 6.09 -6.27 -13.52
C ALA A 51 6.82 -5.91 -12.21
N ALA A 52 6.07 -5.71 -11.12
CA ALA A 52 6.67 -5.47 -9.79
C ALA A 52 7.61 -6.60 -9.36
N MET A 53 7.18 -7.86 -9.50
CA MET A 53 7.99 -9.02 -9.11
C MET A 53 9.25 -9.17 -9.97
N ASN A 54 9.24 -8.77 -11.26
CA ASN A 54 10.44 -8.73 -12.10
C ASN A 54 11.42 -7.62 -11.69
N VAL A 55 10.91 -6.47 -11.23
CA VAL A 55 11.75 -5.40 -10.68
C VAL A 55 12.38 -5.81 -9.35
N LEU A 56 11.63 -6.43 -8.44
CA LEU A 56 12.16 -6.99 -7.18
C LEU A 56 13.21 -8.09 -7.44
N ARG A 57 12.93 -9.04 -8.35
CA ARG A 57 13.88 -10.10 -8.76
C ARG A 57 15.16 -9.52 -9.36
N SER A 58 15.07 -8.44 -10.14
CA SER A 58 16.23 -7.71 -10.69
C SER A 58 16.85 -6.70 -9.72
N GLY A 59 16.57 -6.82 -8.41
CA GLY A 59 17.25 -6.09 -7.34
C GLY A 59 16.75 -4.67 -7.08
N GLY A 60 15.62 -4.27 -7.66
CA GLY A 60 14.93 -3.01 -7.30
C GLY A 60 14.23 -3.11 -5.95
N ASN A 61 13.82 -1.97 -5.42
CA ASN A 61 13.13 -1.87 -4.13
C ASN A 61 11.60 -1.74 -4.31
N ALA A 62 10.87 -1.60 -3.20
CA ALA A 62 9.41 -1.53 -3.23
C ALA A 62 8.88 -0.33 -4.04
N ILE A 63 9.62 0.77 -4.10
CA ILE A 63 9.26 2.00 -4.84
C ILE A 63 9.49 1.79 -6.34
N ASP A 64 10.63 1.23 -6.73
CA ASP A 64 10.91 0.88 -8.14
C ASP A 64 9.83 -0.07 -8.68
N ALA A 65 9.47 -1.09 -7.89
CA ALA A 65 8.51 -2.10 -8.27
C ALA A 65 7.06 -1.58 -8.28
N ALA A 66 6.69 -0.68 -7.35
CA ALA A 66 5.39 -0.01 -7.36
C ALA A 66 5.19 0.85 -8.62
N VAL A 67 6.22 1.58 -9.07
CA VAL A 67 6.15 2.39 -10.30
C VAL A 67 6.06 1.51 -11.56
N ALA A 68 6.82 0.41 -11.63
CA ALA A 68 6.71 -0.54 -12.75
C ALA A 68 5.34 -1.24 -12.81
N ALA A 69 4.74 -1.55 -11.67
CA ALA A 69 3.35 -2.02 -11.60
C ALA A 69 2.38 -0.94 -12.09
N ALA A 70 2.45 0.28 -11.56
CA ALA A 70 1.54 1.36 -11.94
C ALA A 70 1.61 1.71 -13.43
N ALA A 71 2.81 1.71 -14.02
CA ALA A 71 3.02 1.87 -15.46
C ALA A 71 2.51 0.68 -16.29
N THR A 72 2.36 -0.51 -15.71
CA THR A 72 1.74 -1.64 -16.42
C THR A 72 0.21 -1.62 -16.29
N LEU A 73 -0.30 -1.26 -15.10
CA LEU A 73 -1.73 -1.11 -14.84
C LEU A 73 -2.36 0.04 -15.64
N GLY A 74 -1.62 1.11 -15.92
CA GLY A 74 -2.08 2.17 -16.84
C GLY A 74 -2.29 1.70 -18.29
N VAL A 75 -1.96 0.44 -18.61
CA VAL A 75 -2.21 -0.22 -19.90
C VAL A 75 -3.26 -1.33 -19.77
N THR A 76 -3.24 -2.12 -18.69
CA THR A 76 -4.12 -3.29 -18.50
C THR A 76 -5.42 -2.98 -17.75
N GLU A 77 -5.44 -1.92 -16.96
CA GLU A 77 -6.59 -1.38 -16.20
C GLU A 77 -6.86 0.10 -16.57
N PRO A 78 -6.89 0.47 -17.88
CA PRO A 78 -6.90 1.86 -18.34
C PRO A 78 -8.18 2.61 -17.95
N TYR A 79 -9.25 1.87 -17.64
CA TYR A 79 -10.53 2.40 -17.19
C TYR A 79 -10.53 2.80 -15.72
N SER A 80 -9.57 2.35 -14.92
CA SER A 80 -9.52 2.62 -13.48
C SER A 80 -8.38 3.56 -13.07
N CYS A 81 -7.33 3.67 -13.89
CA CYS A 81 -6.14 4.48 -13.62
C CYS A 81 -5.29 4.71 -14.87
N GLY A 82 -4.38 5.68 -14.82
CA GLY A 82 -3.38 5.86 -15.86
C GLY A 82 -2.50 7.09 -15.64
N ILE A 83 -1.64 7.41 -16.61
CA ILE A 83 -0.85 8.64 -16.58
C ILE A 83 -1.71 9.90 -16.77
N GLY A 84 -2.94 9.75 -17.29
CA GLY A 84 -3.96 10.80 -17.41
C GLY A 84 -4.77 11.07 -16.13
N GLY A 85 -4.38 10.52 -14.98
CA GLY A 85 -4.91 10.88 -13.66
C GLY A 85 -3.84 10.91 -12.57
N GLY A 86 -4.22 10.76 -11.30
CA GLY A 86 -3.39 11.02 -10.11
C GLY A 86 -3.69 10.12 -8.91
N GLY A 87 -3.04 10.38 -7.77
CA GLY A 87 -3.17 9.55 -6.57
C GLY A 87 -2.17 9.79 -5.43
N PHE A 88 -2.25 8.93 -4.40
CA PHE A 88 -1.56 9.04 -3.13
C PHE A 88 -0.70 7.80 -2.84
N MET A 89 0.61 7.99 -2.70
CA MET A 89 1.60 6.95 -2.42
C MET A 89 2.12 7.05 -0.98
N VAL A 90 1.75 6.11 -0.11
CA VAL A 90 2.36 5.92 1.21
C VAL A 90 3.64 5.11 1.07
N ILE A 91 4.72 5.58 1.68
CA ILE A 91 6.03 4.91 1.69
C ILE A 91 6.50 4.77 3.14
N TYR A 92 6.58 3.54 3.64
CA TYR A 92 7.33 3.23 4.86
C TYR A 92 8.77 2.88 4.49
N ARG A 93 9.74 3.63 5.03
CA ARG A 93 11.17 3.38 4.85
C ARG A 93 11.76 2.73 6.09
N ALA A 94 12.16 1.47 5.98
CA ALA A 94 12.65 0.69 7.12
C ALA A 94 13.99 1.18 7.68
N ALA A 95 14.84 1.79 6.83
CA ALA A 95 16.19 2.21 7.19
C ALA A 95 16.23 3.27 8.32
N ASP A 96 15.26 4.20 8.34
CA ASP A 96 15.10 5.21 9.39
C ASP A 96 13.72 5.19 10.08
N ARG A 97 12.90 4.17 9.77
CA ARG A 97 11.55 3.91 10.34
C ARG A 97 10.57 5.08 10.17
N LYS A 98 10.64 5.78 9.04
CA LYS A 98 9.74 6.90 8.74
C LYS A 98 8.66 6.53 7.74
N LEU A 99 7.49 7.08 7.95
CA LEU A 99 6.42 7.17 6.97
C LEU A 99 6.59 8.48 6.18
N PHE A 100 6.36 8.38 4.88
CA PHE A 100 6.20 9.50 3.97
C PHE A 100 4.91 9.26 3.17
N THR A 101 4.22 10.33 2.79
CA THR A 101 3.14 10.26 1.81
C THR A 101 3.43 11.23 0.68
N ILE A 102 3.28 10.78 -0.57
CA ILE A 102 3.33 11.63 -1.75
C ILE A 102 1.91 11.75 -2.28
N ASP A 103 1.43 12.97 -2.38
CA ASP A 103 0.16 13.36 -2.96
C ASP A 103 0.44 13.94 -4.34
N GLY A 104 -0.01 13.24 -5.37
CA GLY A 104 -0.12 13.79 -6.71
C GLY A 104 -1.47 13.41 -7.31
N ARG A 105 -2.54 13.78 -6.60
CA ARG A 105 -3.91 13.85 -7.13
C ARG A 105 -4.05 15.11 -8.00
N GLU A 106 -5.04 15.11 -8.88
CA GLU A 106 -5.18 16.06 -9.98
C GLU A 106 -5.60 17.46 -9.54
N GLU A 107 -4.97 18.48 -10.13
CA GLU A 107 -5.21 19.92 -9.89
C GLU A 107 -6.28 20.44 -10.88
N SER A 108 -7.27 21.23 -10.47
CA SER A 108 -8.05 22.02 -11.46
C SER A 108 -7.18 23.08 -12.13
N PRO A 109 -7.49 23.50 -13.37
CA PRO A 109 -6.82 24.64 -14.00
C PRO A 109 -6.92 25.93 -13.17
N ALA A 110 -5.92 26.79 -13.18
CA ALA A 110 -5.92 28.07 -12.44
C ALA A 110 -7.08 29.01 -12.86
N SER A 111 -7.67 28.76 -14.02
CA SER A 111 -8.84 29.46 -14.58
C SER A 111 -10.19 29.00 -13.99
N PHE A 112 -10.25 27.87 -13.29
CA PHE A 112 -11.49 27.28 -12.78
C PHE A 112 -12.14 28.13 -11.67
N GLN A 113 -13.46 28.27 -11.69
CA GLN A 113 -14.22 29.19 -10.83
C GLN A 113 -15.29 28.45 -10.03
N PRO A 114 -15.78 29.00 -8.90
CA PRO A 114 -16.89 28.42 -8.12
C PRO A 114 -18.18 28.18 -8.92
N ASN A 115 -18.34 28.85 -10.07
CA ASN A 115 -19.46 28.66 -10.99
C ASN A 115 -19.10 27.90 -12.27
N SER A 116 -17.92 27.26 -12.39
CA SER A 116 -17.53 26.49 -13.58
C SER A 116 -18.50 25.34 -13.92
N PHE A 117 -19.14 24.73 -12.91
CA PHE A 117 -20.20 23.73 -13.10
C PHE A 117 -21.63 24.29 -13.01
N ILE A 118 -21.80 25.62 -13.08
CA ILE A 118 -23.12 26.27 -13.19
C ILE A 118 -23.40 26.54 -14.67
N ASN A 119 -24.62 26.25 -15.13
CA ASN A 119 -25.07 26.64 -16.47
C ASN A 119 -25.38 28.15 -16.47
N PRO A 120 -24.64 28.99 -17.22
CA PRO A 120 -24.82 30.45 -17.18
C PRO A 120 -26.17 30.92 -17.74
N MET A 121 -26.87 30.07 -18.52
CA MET A 121 -28.20 30.38 -19.07
C MET A 121 -29.34 30.11 -18.09
N THR A 122 -29.13 29.26 -17.07
CA THR A 122 -30.20 28.85 -16.13
C THR A 122 -29.89 29.17 -14.67
N GLY A 123 -28.64 29.53 -14.34
CA GLY A 123 -28.17 29.76 -12.97
C GLY A 123 -28.06 28.49 -12.10
N ASN A 124 -28.41 27.33 -12.64
CA ASN A 124 -28.42 26.06 -11.92
C ASN A 124 -27.16 25.23 -12.20
N PRO A 125 -26.76 24.31 -11.30
CA PRO A 125 -25.78 23.26 -11.58
C PRO A 125 -26.06 22.53 -12.90
N ILE A 126 -25.01 22.19 -13.64
CA ILE A 126 -25.12 21.28 -14.79
C ILE A 126 -25.44 19.86 -14.31
N PRO A 127 -26.04 18.98 -15.13
CA PRO A 127 -26.14 17.56 -14.81
C PRO A 127 -24.75 16.95 -14.61
N PHE A 128 -24.59 16.06 -13.61
CA PHE A 128 -23.29 15.41 -13.31
C PHE A 128 -22.63 14.80 -14.55
N ALA A 129 -23.41 14.16 -15.42
CA ALA A 129 -22.94 13.56 -16.67
C ALA A 129 -22.28 14.56 -17.66
N GLU A 130 -22.67 15.85 -17.64
CA GLU A 130 -22.04 16.90 -18.45
C GLU A 130 -20.69 17.36 -17.90
N GLY A 131 -20.44 17.20 -16.60
CA GLY A 131 -19.10 17.32 -16.02
C GLY A 131 -18.27 16.05 -16.26
N GLN A 132 -18.89 14.88 -16.05
CA GLN A 132 -18.22 13.58 -16.04
C GLN A 132 -17.74 13.15 -17.43
N THR A 133 -18.46 13.52 -18.50
CA THR A 133 -18.12 13.12 -19.88
C THR A 133 -17.78 14.34 -20.72
N SER A 134 -16.82 15.13 -20.25
CA SER A 134 -16.39 16.37 -20.91
C SER A 134 -14.99 16.80 -20.51
N GLY A 135 -14.42 17.77 -21.23
CA GLY A 135 -13.16 18.40 -20.87
C GLY A 135 -13.25 19.19 -19.55
N LEU A 136 -14.45 19.66 -19.19
CA LEU A 136 -14.69 20.45 -17.99
C LEU A 136 -14.45 19.67 -16.69
N GLY A 137 -14.59 18.34 -16.71
CA GLY A 137 -14.22 17.47 -15.60
C GLY A 137 -12.73 17.20 -15.46
N VAL A 138 -11.88 17.53 -16.44
CA VAL A 138 -10.50 17.05 -16.50
C VAL A 138 -9.56 17.91 -15.65
N GLY A 139 -8.99 17.30 -14.60
CA GLY A 139 -7.91 17.86 -13.79
C GLY A 139 -6.53 17.54 -14.36
N VAL A 140 -5.53 18.31 -13.96
CA VAL A 140 -4.13 18.20 -14.40
C VAL A 140 -3.53 16.88 -13.86
N PRO A 141 -3.12 15.92 -14.71
CA PRO A 141 -2.77 14.58 -14.26
C PRO A 141 -1.51 14.50 -13.40
N GLY A 142 -1.61 13.95 -12.19
CA GLY A 142 -0.50 13.95 -11.22
C GLY A 142 0.40 12.71 -11.16
N THR A 143 -0.03 11.60 -11.75
CA THR A 143 0.60 10.27 -11.59
C THR A 143 2.10 10.26 -11.92
N LEU A 144 2.53 10.95 -12.98
CA LEU A 144 3.94 10.95 -13.40
C LEU A 144 4.86 11.80 -12.49
N ARG A 145 4.36 12.89 -11.88
CA ARG A 145 5.12 13.58 -10.81
C ARG A 145 5.24 12.71 -9.56
N THR A 146 4.19 11.99 -9.18
CA THR A 146 4.23 11.05 -8.04
C THR A 146 5.34 10.02 -8.24
N TRP A 147 5.45 9.42 -9.43
CA TRP A 147 6.53 8.49 -9.75
C TRP A 147 7.89 9.19 -9.81
N GLN A 148 7.98 10.40 -10.38
CA GLN A 148 9.22 11.17 -10.44
C GLN A 148 9.80 11.43 -9.05
N GLU A 149 8.98 11.93 -8.11
CA GLU A 149 9.44 12.27 -6.76
C GLU A 149 9.72 11.01 -5.92
N ALA A 150 8.87 9.98 -6.04
CA ALA A 150 9.10 8.70 -5.36
C ALA A 150 10.45 8.07 -5.77
N LEU A 151 10.73 7.99 -7.07
CA LEU A 151 12.00 7.46 -7.58
C LEU A 151 13.18 8.37 -7.23
N ARG A 152 13.05 9.70 -7.36
CA ARG A 152 14.12 10.66 -7.05
C ARG A 152 14.55 10.59 -5.58
N ARG A 153 13.62 10.36 -4.65
CA ARG A 153 13.86 10.40 -3.21
C ARG A 153 14.09 9.02 -2.56
N PHE A 154 13.59 7.94 -3.18
CA PHE A 154 13.59 6.60 -2.60
C PHE A 154 13.87 5.46 -3.58
N GLY A 155 13.87 5.66 -4.90
CA GLY A 155 14.11 4.61 -5.89
C GLY A 155 15.57 4.20 -6.03
N THR A 156 15.82 3.09 -6.75
CA THR A 156 17.16 2.61 -7.13
C THR A 156 17.32 2.33 -8.62
N LYS A 157 16.25 2.43 -9.42
CA LYS A 157 16.26 2.22 -10.87
C LYS A 157 15.73 3.46 -11.64
N PRO A 158 16.25 3.74 -12.84
CA PRO A 158 15.74 4.83 -13.67
C PRO A 158 14.34 4.50 -14.21
N LEU A 159 13.43 5.49 -14.22
CA LEU A 159 12.05 5.37 -14.72
C LEU A 159 11.97 4.70 -16.09
N ALA A 160 12.88 5.06 -17.00
CA ALA A 160 13.02 4.51 -18.34
C ALA A 160 13.08 2.97 -18.38
N SER A 161 13.66 2.34 -17.35
CA SER A 161 13.76 0.87 -17.21
C SER A 161 12.50 0.24 -16.62
N LEU A 162 11.75 0.98 -15.81
CA LEU A 162 10.54 0.52 -15.13
C LEU A 162 9.34 0.54 -16.09
N MET A 163 9.24 1.59 -16.91
CA MET A 163 8.20 1.72 -17.95
C MET A 163 8.31 0.66 -19.07
N GLN A 164 9.44 -0.03 -19.21
CA GLN A 164 9.61 -1.11 -20.21
C GLN A 164 8.60 -2.26 -20.06
N HIS A 165 8.01 -2.44 -18.87
CA HIS A 165 6.93 -3.40 -18.68
C HIS A 165 5.62 -2.94 -19.35
N GLY A 166 5.20 -1.70 -19.09
CA GLY A 166 4.05 -1.09 -19.77
C GLY A 166 4.24 -0.96 -21.28
N ILE A 167 5.43 -0.53 -21.74
CA ILE A 167 5.73 -0.38 -23.18
C ILE A 167 5.49 -1.69 -23.94
N ARG A 168 6.05 -2.82 -23.46
CA ARG A 168 5.84 -4.12 -24.12
C ARG A 168 4.38 -4.56 -24.09
N VAL A 169 3.68 -4.41 -22.97
CA VAL A 169 2.27 -4.82 -22.86
C VAL A 169 1.37 -3.98 -23.76
N ALA A 170 1.69 -2.70 -23.98
CA ALA A 170 0.96 -1.82 -24.89
C ALA A 170 1.22 -2.15 -26.38
N ASP A 171 2.45 -2.54 -26.72
CA ASP A 171 2.92 -2.78 -28.10
C ASP A 171 2.61 -4.22 -28.58
N GLU A 172 2.97 -5.22 -27.77
CA GLU A 172 2.74 -6.66 -28.03
C GLU A 172 1.27 -7.03 -27.79
N GLY A 173 0.62 -6.36 -26.83
CA GLY A 173 -0.76 -6.56 -26.43
C GLY A 173 -0.97 -7.53 -25.26
N PHE A 174 -2.21 -7.59 -24.77
CA PHE A 174 -2.65 -8.52 -23.74
C PHE A 174 -4.01 -9.15 -24.09
N VAL A 175 -4.31 -10.31 -23.51
CA VAL A 175 -5.57 -11.02 -23.74
C VAL A 175 -6.69 -10.35 -22.93
N VAL A 176 -7.77 -9.98 -23.61
CA VAL A 176 -8.98 -9.39 -23.01
C VAL A 176 -9.67 -10.42 -22.13
N ASP A 177 -9.83 -10.12 -20.84
CA ASP A 177 -10.68 -10.89 -19.92
C ASP A 177 -12.09 -10.29 -19.79
N GLN A 178 -12.96 -10.97 -19.03
CA GLN A 178 -14.34 -10.53 -18.84
C GLN A 178 -14.45 -9.17 -18.14
N THR A 179 -13.57 -8.87 -17.17
CA THR A 179 -13.59 -7.59 -16.45
C THR A 179 -13.26 -6.44 -17.39
N TYR A 180 -12.26 -6.61 -18.27
CA TYR A 180 -11.94 -5.62 -19.29
C TYR A 180 -13.11 -5.44 -20.27
N ARG A 181 -13.75 -6.53 -20.72
CA ARG A 181 -14.97 -6.47 -21.57
C ARG A 181 -16.07 -5.64 -20.90
N ASP A 182 -16.40 -5.95 -19.66
CA ASP A 182 -17.54 -5.36 -18.95
C ASP A 182 -17.31 -3.88 -18.65
N GLN A 183 -16.08 -3.49 -18.26
CA GLN A 183 -15.70 -2.08 -18.07
C GLN A 183 -15.70 -1.29 -19.39
N THR A 184 -15.35 -1.94 -20.51
CA THR A 184 -15.49 -1.33 -21.85
C THR A 184 -16.96 -1.16 -22.21
N GLU A 185 -17.80 -2.19 -22.02
CA GLU A 185 -19.21 -2.17 -22.38
C GLU A 185 -19.99 -1.10 -21.59
N ALA A 186 -19.71 -0.98 -20.29
CA ALA A 186 -20.29 0.04 -19.41
C ALA A 186 -19.92 1.48 -19.84
N ASN A 187 -18.90 1.65 -20.68
CA ASN A 187 -18.46 2.94 -21.23
C ASN A 187 -18.62 3.05 -22.76
N ARG A 188 -19.08 2.00 -23.47
CA ARG A 188 -19.05 1.93 -24.94
C ARG A 188 -19.70 3.15 -25.59
N ASP A 189 -20.87 3.54 -25.10
CA ASP A 189 -21.63 4.68 -25.62
C ASP A 189 -21.00 6.04 -25.25
N ARG A 190 -20.16 6.10 -24.21
CA ARG A 190 -19.32 7.28 -23.92
C ARG A 190 -18.07 7.31 -24.80
N PHE A 191 -17.55 6.15 -25.19
CA PHE A 191 -16.34 6.01 -25.99
C PHE A 191 -16.61 6.23 -27.48
N ASP A 192 -17.73 5.74 -28.04
CA ASP A 192 -18.11 5.97 -29.44
C ASP A 192 -18.50 7.44 -29.72
N ASP A 193 -18.86 8.22 -28.69
CA ASP A 193 -19.02 9.67 -28.80
C ASP A 193 -17.70 10.42 -29.09
N PHE A 194 -16.53 9.80 -28.89
CA PHE A 194 -15.22 10.41 -29.13
C PHE A 194 -14.39 9.64 -30.17
N THR A 195 -13.98 10.32 -31.23
CA THR A 195 -13.18 9.74 -32.32
C THR A 195 -11.88 9.10 -31.83
N THR A 196 -11.11 9.76 -30.95
CA THR A 196 -9.85 9.21 -30.42
C THR A 196 -10.08 8.01 -29.50
N THR A 197 -11.12 8.04 -28.68
CA THR A 197 -11.38 7.00 -27.67
C THR A 197 -11.88 5.71 -28.29
N ARG A 198 -12.80 5.77 -29.26
CA ARG A 198 -13.31 4.57 -29.94
C ARG A 198 -12.25 3.86 -30.77
N ASP A 199 -11.36 4.61 -31.41
CA ASP A 199 -10.28 4.04 -32.23
C ASP A 199 -9.21 3.32 -31.37
N VAL A 200 -9.15 3.60 -30.06
CA VAL A 200 -8.26 2.94 -29.09
C VAL A 200 -8.94 1.78 -28.35
N PHE A 201 -10.20 1.93 -27.93
CA PHE A 201 -10.86 0.95 -27.03
C PHE A 201 -11.97 0.11 -27.65
N LEU A 202 -12.50 0.49 -28.83
CA LEU A 202 -13.56 -0.25 -29.51
C LEU A 202 -13.02 -0.91 -30.79
N THR A 203 -13.72 -1.94 -31.26
CA THR A 203 -13.28 -2.76 -32.40
C THR A 203 -13.40 -1.94 -33.69
N PRO A 204 -12.30 -1.72 -34.46
CA PRO A 204 -12.34 -0.88 -35.65
C PRO A 204 -13.39 -1.35 -36.68
N GLY A 205 -14.18 -0.40 -37.20
CA GLY A 205 -15.21 -0.65 -38.20
C GLY A 205 -16.53 -1.21 -37.68
N THR A 206 -16.61 -1.67 -36.43
CA THR A 206 -17.89 -2.07 -35.78
C THR A 206 -18.23 -1.27 -34.53
N PHE A 207 -17.23 -0.60 -33.94
CA PHE A 207 -17.28 0.15 -32.69
C PHE A 207 -17.94 -0.62 -31.52
N GLN A 208 -17.86 -1.95 -31.57
CA GLN A 208 -18.22 -2.82 -30.45
C GLN A 208 -17.02 -3.01 -29.53
N SER A 209 -17.25 -3.12 -28.23
CA SER A 209 -16.21 -3.50 -27.26
C SER A 209 -15.49 -4.79 -27.71
N PRO A 210 -14.21 -5.01 -27.37
CA PRO A 210 -13.45 -6.15 -27.86
C PRO A 210 -13.96 -7.48 -27.29
N ALA A 211 -13.73 -8.60 -27.98
CA ALA A 211 -14.18 -9.91 -27.53
C ALA A 211 -13.27 -10.48 -26.43
N VAL A 212 -13.82 -11.20 -25.45
CA VAL A 212 -13.04 -11.95 -24.47
C VAL A 212 -12.19 -13.00 -25.20
N GLY A 213 -10.91 -13.10 -24.85
CA GLY A 213 -9.93 -13.94 -25.55
C GLY A 213 -9.30 -13.30 -26.80
N SER A 214 -9.77 -12.13 -27.25
CA SER A 214 -9.04 -11.32 -28.25
C SER A 214 -7.83 -10.62 -27.63
N VAL A 215 -6.94 -10.06 -28.45
CA VAL A 215 -5.76 -9.33 -27.98
C VAL A 215 -6.01 -7.82 -28.11
N ALA A 216 -6.06 -7.11 -26.99
CA ALA A 216 -6.04 -5.65 -26.97
C ALA A 216 -4.60 -5.14 -27.15
N ARG A 217 -4.44 -4.04 -27.88
CA ARG A 217 -3.16 -3.34 -28.13
C ARG A 217 -3.38 -1.84 -28.07
N ASN A 218 -2.34 -1.12 -27.65
CA ASN A 218 -2.35 0.33 -27.56
C ASN A 218 -0.99 0.91 -27.98
N PRO A 219 -0.65 0.89 -29.28
CA PRO A 219 0.64 1.37 -29.77
C PRO A 219 0.85 2.88 -29.53
N GLN A 220 -0.23 3.66 -29.41
CA GLN A 220 -0.20 5.07 -29.02
C GLN A 220 0.35 5.26 -27.60
N MET A 221 -0.15 4.48 -26.64
CA MET A 221 0.36 4.47 -25.26
C MET A 221 1.78 3.91 -25.19
N ALA A 222 2.11 2.91 -26.02
CA ALA A 222 3.48 2.39 -26.13
C ALA A 222 4.46 3.49 -26.55
N GLU A 223 4.13 4.29 -27.58
CA GLU A 223 4.98 5.40 -28.03
C GLU A 223 5.04 6.54 -27.01
N THR A 224 3.91 6.91 -26.41
CA THR A 224 3.86 7.89 -25.32
C THR A 224 4.77 7.50 -24.15
N TYR A 225 4.79 6.21 -23.79
CA TYR A 225 5.71 5.69 -22.79
C TYR A 225 7.18 5.65 -23.26
N ARG A 226 7.48 5.42 -24.55
CA ARG A 226 8.85 5.55 -25.10
C ARG A 226 9.32 7.01 -25.06
N GLU A 227 8.44 7.97 -25.35
CA GLU A 227 8.74 9.40 -25.26
C GLU A 227 9.06 9.80 -23.80
N ILE A 228 8.21 9.43 -22.83
CA ILE A 228 8.45 9.69 -21.40
C ILE A 228 9.70 8.95 -20.89
N ALA A 229 9.96 7.73 -21.36
CA ALA A 229 11.16 6.96 -20.97
C ALA A 229 12.47 7.58 -21.50
N SER A 230 12.44 8.20 -22.68
CA SER A 230 13.64 8.79 -23.32
C SER A 230 13.87 10.26 -22.93
N ARG A 231 12.81 11.07 -22.86
CA ARG A 231 12.87 12.51 -22.52
C ARG A 231 12.68 12.79 -21.03
N GLY A 232 12.22 11.80 -20.27
CA GLY A 232 11.82 11.95 -18.87
C GLY A 232 10.43 12.56 -18.70
N VAL A 233 9.95 12.61 -17.46
CA VAL A 233 8.60 13.08 -17.08
C VAL A 233 8.28 14.51 -17.57
N GLY A 234 9.29 15.35 -17.80
CA GLY A 234 9.09 16.69 -18.36
C GLY A 234 8.37 16.72 -19.72
N ALA A 235 8.49 15.65 -20.54
CA ALA A 235 7.80 15.58 -21.83
C ALA A 235 6.28 15.34 -21.73
N PHE A 236 5.78 14.89 -20.57
CA PHE A 236 4.33 14.81 -20.31
C PHE A 236 3.76 16.18 -19.96
N TYR A 237 4.51 16.97 -19.18
CA TYR A 237 4.11 18.29 -18.68
C TYR A 237 4.58 19.46 -19.57
N SER A 238 5.20 19.19 -20.72
CA SER A 238 5.59 20.20 -21.71
C SER A 238 5.81 19.61 -23.10
N GLY A 239 5.36 20.31 -24.14
CA GLY A 239 5.45 19.89 -25.54
C GLY A 239 4.42 18.83 -25.93
N THR A 240 4.77 17.97 -26.89
CA THR A 240 3.88 17.12 -27.70
C THR A 240 2.84 16.27 -26.98
N ILE A 241 3.07 15.87 -25.72
CA ILE A 241 2.04 15.18 -24.91
C ILE A 241 1.14 16.18 -24.20
N ALA A 242 1.70 17.24 -23.59
CA ALA A 242 0.94 18.33 -22.99
C ALA A 242 0.03 19.03 -24.02
N ASP A 243 0.52 19.23 -25.25
CA ASP A 243 -0.25 19.81 -26.35
C ASP A 243 -1.48 18.95 -26.69
N ALA A 244 -1.31 17.62 -26.73
CA ALA A 244 -2.40 16.67 -27.00
C ALA A 244 -3.42 16.60 -25.85
N ILE A 245 -2.96 16.71 -24.59
CA ILE A 245 -3.84 16.83 -23.42
C ILE A 245 -4.68 18.11 -23.53
N VAL A 246 -4.04 19.27 -23.62
CA VAL A 246 -4.71 20.58 -23.64
C VAL A 246 -5.69 20.69 -24.80
N GLN A 247 -5.28 20.26 -26.00
CA GLN A 247 -6.17 20.29 -27.17
C GLN A 247 -7.39 19.39 -26.99
N SER A 248 -7.24 18.20 -26.38
CA SER A 248 -8.37 17.28 -26.15
C SER A 248 -9.27 17.72 -24.99
N VAL A 249 -8.74 18.48 -24.03
CA VAL A 249 -9.51 19.09 -22.94
C VAL A 249 -10.30 20.30 -23.46
N GLN A 250 -9.66 21.24 -24.15
CA GLN A 250 -10.31 22.46 -24.65
C GLN A 250 -11.23 22.19 -25.85
N ASN A 251 -10.86 21.25 -26.73
CA ASN A 251 -11.62 20.88 -27.92
C ASN A 251 -11.83 19.36 -27.97
N PRO A 252 -12.74 18.80 -27.15
CA PRO A 252 -13.00 17.35 -27.11
C PRO A 252 -13.34 16.79 -28.49
N PRO A 253 -12.75 15.65 -28.91
CA PRO A 253 -12.78 15.18 -30.31
C PRO A 253 -14.06 14.39 -30.64
N VAL A 254 -15.20 15.04 -30.45
CA VAL A 254 -16.56 14.48 -30.53
C VAL A 254 -16.93 14.05 -31.94
N VAL A 255 -17.66 12.93 -32.07
CA VAL A 255 -18.15 12.42 -33.35
C VAL A 255 -19.28 13.32 -33.91
N PRO A 256 -19.24 13.71 -35.20
CA PRO A 256 -20.32 14.49 -35.81
C PRO A 256 -21.67 13.78 -35.72
N GLY A 257 -22.62 14.38 -35.00
CA GLY A 257 -23.96 13.83 -34.76
C GLY A 257 -24.20 13.29 -33.34
N THR A 258 -23.17 13.20 -32.49
CA THR A 258 -23.32 12.91 -31.05
C THR A 258 -24.31 13.88 -30.40
N THR A 259 -25.23 13.35 -29.59
CA THR A 259 -26.27 14.12 -28.89
C THR A 259 -25.89 14.47 -27.45
N ARG A 260 -24.78 13.94 -26.93
CA ARG A 260 -24.26 14.26 -25.60
C ARG A 260 -23.75 15.70 -25.55
N ASN A 261 -24.15 16.45 -24.53
CA ASN A 261 -23.62 17.79 -24.27
C ASN A 261 -22.20 17.69 -23.65
N VAL A 262 -21.19 17.66 -24.51
CA VAL A 262 -19.77 17.60 -24.13
C VAL A 262 -19.23 19.03 -24.01
N ARG A 263 -18.90 19.44 -22.79
CA ARG A 263 -18.35 20.78 -22.49
C ARG A 263 -16.84 20.86 -22.74
N PRO A 264 -16.32 22.00 -23.25
CA PRO A 264 -14.88 22.26 -23.29
C PRO A 264 -14.35 22.47 -21.87
N GLY A 265 -13.12 22.01 -21.62
CA GLY A 265 -12.38 22.23 -20.38
C GLY A 265 -11.54 23.50 -20.40
N LEU A 266 -11.03 23.85 -19.21
CA LEU A 266 -10.34 25.12 -18.97
C LEU A 266 -8.80 25.00 -18.82
N MET A 267 -8.26 23.79 -18.98
CA MET A 267 -6.83 23.49 -18.81
C MET A 267 -5.98 24.11 -19.92
N THR A 268 -4.79 24.56 -19.57
CA THR A 268 -3.77 25.13 -20.45
C THR A 268 -2.43 24.42 -20.28
N GLN A 269 -1.46 24.74 -21.15
CA GLN A 269 -0.08 24.28 -21.01
C GLN A 269 0.58 24.80 -19.71
N ALA A 270 0.13 25.94 -19.17
CA ALA A 270 0.70 26.54 -17.96
C ALA A 270 0.36 25.72 -16.71
N ASP A 271 -0.89 25.23 -16.60
CA ASP A 271 -1.32 24.40 -15.48
C ASP A 271 -0.54 23.08 -15.43
N LEU A 272 -0.37 22.42 -16.59
CA LEU A 272 0.49 21.24 -16.73
C LEU A 272 1.96 21.53 -16.35
N ALA A 273 2.51 22.65 -16.79
CA ALA A 273 3.90 23.01 -16.50
C ALA A 273 4.13 23.30 -15.00
N ALA A 274 3.15 23.92 -14.33
CA ALA A 274 3.18 24.25 -12.91
C ALA A 274 3.05 23.03 -11.99
N TYR A 275 2.25 22.04 -12.40
CA TYR A 275 1.86 20.89 -11.59
C TYR A 275 3.01 20.18 -10.84
N SER A 276 2.80 19.93 -9.54
CA SER A 276 3.78 19.23 -8.68
C SER A 276 3.13 18.27 -7.68
N ALA A 277 3.77 17.11 -7.46
CA ALA A 277 3.39 16.18 -6.40
C ALA A 277 4.07 16.58 -5.08
N LEU A 278 3.29 16.61 -3.99
CA LEU A 278 3.64 17.21 -2.71
C LEU A 278 3.73 16.15 -1.60
N PHE A 279 4.43 16.45 -0.50
CA PHE A 279 4.48 15.55 0.67
C PHE A 279 3.46 15.99 1.72
N ARG A 280 2.56 15.08 2.12
CA ARG A 280 1.55 15.33 3.17
C ARG A 280 1.99 14.79 4.53
N ASN A 281 1.36 15.34 5.58
CA ASN A 281 1.40 14.78 6.92
C ASN A 281 0.27 13.73 7.09
N PRO A 282 0.49 12.65 7.86
CA PRO A 282 -0.56 11.66 8.14
C PRO A 282 -1.62 12.22 9.09
N ALA A 283 -2.83 11.67 9.04
CA ALA A 283 -3.81 11.87 10.10
C ALA A 283 -3.41 11.04 11.34
N SER A 284 -3.51 11.63 12.52
CA SER A 284 -3.29 10.91 13.79
C SER A 284 -4.06 11.53 14.94
N SER A 285 -4.73 10.70 15.73
CA SER A 285 -5.32 11.04 17.03
C SER A 285 -4.73 10.15 18.14
N ASN A 286 -5.09 10.42 19.39
CA ASN A 286 -4.83 9.50 20.50
C ASN A 286 -6.05 8.61 20.74
N TYR A 287 -5.83 7.46 21.37
CA TYR A 287 -6.86 6.60 21.93
C TYR A 287 -6.29 5.72 23.04
N ARG A 288 -6.65 5.98 24.30
CA ARG A 288 -6.29 5.18 25.49
C ARG A 288 -4.79 4.90 25.64
N GLY A 289 -3.96 5.91 25.37
CA GLY A 289 -2.50 5.81 25.41
C GLY A 289 -1.86 5.10 24.21
N LEU A 290 -2.65 4.78 23.19
CA LEU A 290 -2.16 4.51 21.83
C LEU A 290 -2.26 5.79 20.99
N ARG A 291 -1.40 5.92 19.98
CA ARG A 291 -1.59 6.91 18.90
C ARG A 291 -2.12 6.20 17.67
N HIS A 292 -3.35 6.51 17.29
CA HIS A 292 -3.94 6.15 16.01
C HIS A 292 -3.21 6.89 14.89
N VAL A 293 -2.84 6.21 13.81
CA VAL A 293 -2.20 6.81 12.62
C VAL A 293 -2.74 6.16 11.36
N GLY A 294 -3.04 6.97 10.34
CA GLY A 294 -3.38 6.49 9.00
C GLY A 294 -3.20 7.56 7.92
N MET A 295 -3.80 7.31 6.75
CA MET A 295 -3.74 8.21 5.60
C MET A 295 -4.36 9.57 5.92
N GLY A 296 -3.65 10.67 5.63
CA GLY A 296 -4.18 12.03 5.77
C GLY A 296 -5.25 12.37 4.73
N PRO A 297 -5.90 13.54 4.88
CA PRO A 297 -6.71 14.13 3.81
C PRO A 297 -5.94 14.20 2.49
N PRO A 298 -6.60 13.93 1.35
CA PRO A 298 -8.05 13.84 1.18
C PRO A 298 -8.67 12.44 1.43
N SER A 299 -7.96 11.48 2.06
CA SER A 299 -8.65 10.32 2.61
C SER A 299 -9.39 10.66 3.90
N SER A 300 -10.70 10.44 3.90
CA SER A 300 -11.56 10.47 5.09
C SER A 300 -11.35 9.27 6.04
N GLY A 301 -10.63 8.23 5.61
CA GLY A 301 -10.60 6.97 6.34
C GLY A 301 -10.03 7.08 7.76
N ALA A 302 -8.83 7.64 7.89
CA ALA A 302 -8.15 7.75 9.18
C ALA A 302 -8.67 8.91 10.03
N SER A 303 -9.17 9.99 9.43
CA SER A 303 -9.83 11.06 10.17
C SER A 303 -11.11 10.56 10.84
N THR A 304 -12.00 9.88 10.11
CA THR A 304 -13.28 9.42 10.67
C THR A 304 -13.10 8.28 11.68
N VAL A 305 -12.14 7.36 11.48
CA VAL A 305 -11.77 6.38 12.51
C VAL A 305 -11.20 7.09 13.75
N GLY A 306 -10.27 8.04 13.55
CA GLY A 306 -9.61 8.75 14.65
C GLY A 306 -10.54 9.64 15.47
N GLU A 307 -11.55 10.24 14.84
CA GLU A 307 -12.61 11.04 15.45
C GLU A 307 -13.58 10.15 16.24
N ALA A 308 -14.10 9.08 15.63
CA ALA A 308 -14.99 8.14 16.32
C ALA A 308 -14.31 7.50 17.53
N LEU A 309 -13.01 7.18 17.44
CA LEU A 309 -12.21 6.74 18.59
C LEU A 309 -12.10 7.84 19.66
N ASN A 310 -11.83 9.10 19.30
CA ASN A 310 -11.79 10.18 20.30
C ASN A 310 -13.17 10.36 20.98
N ILE A 311 -14.28 10.33 20.24
CA ILE A 311 -15.64 10.33 20.81
C ILE A 311 -15.80 9.17 21.81
N LEU A 312 -15.33 7.96 21.47
CA LEU A 312 -15.42 6.78 22.34
C LEU A 312 -14.48 6.80 23.55
N GLU A 313 -13.37 7.55 23.51
CA GLU A 313 -12.38 7.59 24.60
C GLU A 313 -12.99 8.07 25.92
N GLY A 314 -13.94 9.02 25.87
CA GLY A 314 -14.65 9.53 27.05
C GLY A 314 -15.65 8.56 27.69
N TYR A 315 -15.91 7.38 27.10
CA TYR A 315 -16.72 6.33 27.72
C TYR A 315 -15.83 5.20 28.29
N PRO A 316 -16.16 4.65 29.47
CA PRO A 316 -15.38 3.57 30.09
C PRO A 316 -15.81 2.21 29.53
N LEU A 317 -15.69 2.03 28.21
CA LEU A 317 -16.28 0.91 27.45
C LEU A 317 -15.94 -0.48 28.00
N SER A 318 -14.72 -0.68 28.52
CA SER A 318 -14.25 -1.92 29.15
C SER A 318 -14.93 -2.28 30.48
N THR A 319 -15.73 -1.37 31.05
CA THR A 319 -16.52 -1.58 32.28
C THR A 319 -18.03 -1.62 32.03
N LEU A 320 -18.47 -1.22 30.84
CA LEU A 320 -19.87 -1.26 30.44
C LEU A 320 -20.29 -2.67 30.05
N THR A 321 -21.59 -2.96 30.07
CA THR A 321 -22.08 -4.15 29.36
C THR A 321 -21.88 -3.97 27.86
N ARG A 322 -21.61 -5.07 27.16
CA ARG A 322 -21.37 -5.06 25.71
C ARG A 322 -22.46 -4.32 24.90
N PRO A 323 -23.78 -4.48 25.15
CA PRO A 323 -24.81 -3.70 24.46
C PRO A 323 -24.70 -2.18 24.69
N GLN A 324 -24.32 -1.73 25.89
CA GLN A 324 -24.10 -0.30 26.17
C GLN A 324 -22.87 0.23 25.43
N GLY A 325 -21.77 -0.54 25.40
CA GLY A 325 -20.59 -0.15 24.61
C GLY A 325 -20.86 -0.13 23.10
N LEU A 326 -21.62 -1.09 22.59
CA LEU A 326 -22.06 -1.13 21.19
C LEU A 326 -23.04 0.01 20.86
N HIS A 327 -23.86 0.47 21.80
CA HIS A 327 -24.69 1.66 21.61
C HIS A 327 -23.81 2.89 21.37
N TYR A 328 -22.82 3.13 22.24
CA TYR A 328 -21.91 4.26 22.06
C TYR A 328 -21.09 4.14 20.77
N PHE A 329 -20.63 2.95 20.38
CA PHE A 329 -19.99 2.69 19.09
C PHE A 329 -20.89 3.05 17.90
N LEU A 330 -22.17 2.62 17.90
CA LEU A 330 -23.11 2.92 16.82
C LEU A 330 -23.47 4.41 16.74
N GLU A 331 -23.58 5.12 17.86
CA GLU A 331 -23.85 6.56 17.86
C GLU A 331 -22.61 7.36 17.46
N ALA A 332 -21.43 7.08 18.04
CA ALA A 332 -20.16 7.72 17.66
C ALA A 332 -19.87 7.55 16.17
N SER A 333 -20.09 6.34 15.63
CA SER A 333 -20.02 6.06 14.20
C SER A 333 -21.09 6.79 13.37
N ALA A 334 -22.24 7.16 13.95
CA ALA A 334 -23.25 7.96 13.24
C ALA A 334 -22.85 9.43 13.16
N PHE A 335 -22.44 10.02 14.29
CA PHE A 335 -21.97 11.40 14.35
C PHE A 335 -20.71 11.57 13.48
N SER A 336 -19.74 10.66 13.57
CA SER A 336 -18.53 10.69 12.73
C SER A 336 -18.80 10.49 11.23
N PHE A 337 -19.92 9.85 10.85
CA PHE A 337 -20.33 9.75 9.44
C PHE A 337 -21.15 10.95 8.95
N ALA A 338 -21.85 11.66 9.85
CA ALA A 338 -22.35 13.00 9.56
C ALA A 338 -21.17 13.94 9.33
N ASP A 339 -20.14 13.80 10.17
CA ASP A 339 -18.84 14.48 10.12
C ASP A 339 -17.91 13.95 9.00
N ARG A 340 -18.57 13.40 7.99
CA ARG A 340 -18.05 12.84 6.77
C ARG A 340 -19.14 12.87 5.67
N GLY A 341 -20.12 13.82 5.69
CA GLY A 341 -21.33 13.92 4.83
C GLY A 341 -21.48 15.08 3.77
N GLN A 342 -20.45 15.91 3.58
CA GLN A 342 -20.18 17.31 3.06
C GLN A 342 -18.55 17.77 2.71
N PHE A 343 -17.21 17.77 3.28
CA PHE A 343 -16.15 17.84 4.53
C PHE A 343 -14.78 17.52 3.90
N LEU A 344 -14.28 16.31 4.19
CA LEU A 344 -12.96 15.81 3.94
C LEU A 344 -12.88 15.70 2.44
N GLY A 345 -11.70 16.02 1.95
CA GLY A 345 -11.51 16.70 0.69
C GLY A 345 -10.09 17.22 0.71
N ASP A 346 -9.74 18.04 -0.27
CA ASP A 346 -8.35 18.44 -0.46
C ASP A 346 -7.91 19.55 0.50
N PRO A 347 -6.91 19.28 1.38
CA PRO A 347 -6.38 20.27 2.31
C PRO A 347 -5.62 21.44 1.64
N ASP A 348 -5.36 21.42 0.33
CA ASP A 348 -4.80 22.58 -0.37
C ASP A 348 -5.83 23.71 -0.60
N HIS A 349 -7.15 23.41 -0.66
CA HIS A 349 -8.20 24.38 -1.05
C HIS A 349 -9.46 24.37 -0.19
N VAL A 350 -9.69 23.29 0.56
CA VAL A 350 -10.65 23.32 1.66
C VAL A 350 -9.83 23.31 2.94
N ASN A 351 -10.23 24.10 3.93
CA ASN A 351 -9.63 24.02 5.26
C ASN A 351 -10.05 22.70 5.91
N VAL A 352 -9.43 21.57 5.53
CA VAL A 352 -9.74 20.29 6.15
C VAL A 352 -9.34 20.39 7.62
N PRO A 353 -10.29 20.25 8.57
CA PRO A 353 -10.12 20.78 9.91
C PRO A 353 -9.36 19.80 10.82
N LEU A 354 -8.37 19.09 10.28
CA LEU A 354 -7.93 17.79 10.80
C LEU A 354 -7.52 17.82 12.28
N ALA A 355 -7.02 18.96 12.76
CA ALA A 355 -6.74 19.19 14.18
C ALA A 355 -8.02 19.35 15.04
N GLY A 356 -9.02 20.12 14.60
CA GLY A 356 -10.31 20.27 15.26
C GLY A 356 -11.13 18.97 15.22
N LEU A 357 -11.18 18.35 14.04
CA LEU A 357 -11.78 17.04 13.78
C LEU A 357 -11.31 15.96 14.76
N LEU A 358 -10.01 15.92 15.00
CA LEU A 358 -9.37 14.93 15.88
C LEU A 358 -9.18 15.46 17.31
N SER A 359 -9.76 16.61 17.66
CA SER A 359 -9.61 17.24 18.98
C SER A 359 -10.52 16.64 20.03
N ASP A 360 -9.98 16.50 21.24
CA ASP A 360 -10.70 16.05 22.43
C ASP A 360 -11.90 16.96 22.76
N SER A 361 -11.82 18.24 22.38
CA SER A 361 -12.88 19.24 22.49
C SER A 361 -14.05 18.98 21.54
N PHE A 362 -13.80 18.74 20.25
CA PHE A 362 -14.85 18.42 19.29
C PHE A 362 -15.47 17.05 19.61
N ALA A 363 -14.61 16.07 19.93
CA ALA A 363 -15.06 14.77 20.40
C ALA A 363 -15.94 14.88 21.66
N ALA A 364 -15.69 15.83 22.57
CA ALA A 364 -16.54 16.09 23.72
C ALA A 364 -17.88 16.74 23.36
N GLU A 365 -17.91 17.66 22.39
CA GLU A 365 -19.15 18.23 21.85
C GLU A 365 -20.05 17.14 21.25
N ARG A 366 -19.51 16.33 20.34
CA ARG A 366 -20.26 15.26 19.67
C ARG A 366 -20.69 14.17 20.66
N ARG A 367 -19.85 13.85 21.65
CA ARG A 367 -20.19 12.96 22.78
C ARG A 367 -21.34 13.49 23.64
N ALA A 368 -21.49 14.80 23.80
CA ALA A 368 -22.60 15.41 24.56
C ALA A 368 -23.97 15.27 23.86
N LEU A 369 -23.98 15.02 22.54
CA LEU A 369 -25.20 14.74 21.76
C LEU A 369 -25.66 13.27 21.87
N ILE A 370 -24.81 12.38 22.40
CA ILE A 370 -25.08 10.94 22.50
C ILE A 370 -25.80 10.63 23.82
N GLY A 371 -27.13 10.52 23.76
CA GLY A 371 -27.99 10.14 24.88
C GLY A 371 -27.93 8.65 25.24
N PRO A 372 -28.76 8.19 26.20
CA PRO A 372 -28.87 6.78 26.61
C PRO A 372 -29.71 5.92 25.66
N THR A 373 -30.25 6.51 24.59
CA THR A 373 -31.05 5.88 23.55
C THR A 373 -30.55 6.36 22.19
N ALA A 374 -30.77 5.57 21.13
CA ALA A 374 -30.37 5.91 19.77
C ALA A 374 -30.96 7.26 19.31
N ALA A 375 -30.11 8.17 18.84
CA ALA A 375 -30.58 9.41 18.22
C ALA A 375 -31.37 9.11 16.93
N ALA A 376 -32.36 9.94 16.61
CA ALA A 376 -33.02 9.91 15.30
C ALA A 376 -31.99 10.20 14.19
N LYS A 377 -32.05 9.44 13.08
CA LYS A 377 -31.03 9.47 12.02
C LYS A 377 -31.63 9.77 10.64
N PRO A 378 -30.95 10.55 9.78
CA PRO A 378 -29.59 11.08 9.95
C PRO A 378 -29.47 12.16 11.03
N VAL A 379 -28.41 12.11 11.84
CA VAL A 379 -27.99 13.22 12.71
C VAL A 379 -27.23 14.27 11.88
N PRO A 380 -27.27 15.56 12.25
CA PRO A 380 -26.54 16.59 11.52
C PRO A 380 -25.02 16.47 11.73
N PRO A 381 -24.19 16.96 10.79
CA PRO A 381 -22.78 17.23 11.05
C PRO A 381 -22.63 18.21 12.21
N GLY A 382 -21.47 18.17 12.86
CA GLY A 382 -20.99 19.17 13.79
C GLY A 382 -20.08 20.17 13.07
N ASP A 383 -19.51 21.10 13.83
CA ASP A 383 -18.66 22.16 13.28
C ASP A 383 -17.19 22.06 13.71
N PRO A 384 -16.42 21.05 13.25
CA PRO A 384 -14.97 21.18 13.23
C PRO A 384 -14.56 22.03 12.00
N THR A 385 -15.40 22.03 10.93
CA THR A 385 -15.74 23.16 10.02
C THR A 385 -16.90 22.81 9.03
N ASP A 386 -17.76 21.81 9.32
CA ASP A 386 -18.50 20.98 8.32
C ASP A 386 -17.49 20.17 7.43
N ASN A 387 -17.68 19.27 6.44
CA ASN A 387 -18.68 18.67 5.49
C ASN A 387 -18.63 16.87 5.35
N GLU A 388 -18.06 15.67 4.64
CA GLU A 388 -17.46 14.95 3.26
C GLU A 388 -16.57 13.59 3.25
N GLY A 389 -16.43 12.81 2.10
CA GLY A 389 -15.94 11.38 1.81
C GLY A 389 -15.08 10.85 0.53
N PRO A 390 -15.50 10.04 -0.56
CA PRO A 390 -14.58 9.16 -1.45
C PRO A 390 -14.79 8.55 -2.96
N SER A 391 -13.73 8.15 -3.77
CA SER A 391 -13.65 7.01 -4.84
C SER A 391 -12.23 6.72 -5.57
N THR A 392 -11.72 5.45 -5.85
CA THR A 392 -10.34 5.10 -6.46
C THR A 392 -9.94 3.60 -6.83
N THR A 393 -8.76 3.30 -7.48
CA THR A 393 -8.03 1.96 -7.52
C THR A 393 -6.67 1.87 -6.76
N HIS A 394 -6.08 0.68 -6.55
CA HIS A 394 -4.95 0.44 -5.60
C HIS A 394 -3.90 -0.65 -5.97
N LEU A 395 -2.66 -0.48 -5.48
CA LEU A 395 -1.59 -1.51 -5.39
C LEU A 395 -0.77 -1.42 -4.09
N THR A 396 -0.17 -2.54 -3.66
CA THR A 396 0.78 -2.58 -2.54
C THR A 396 2.00 -3.46 -2.85
N VAL A 397 3.19 -3.01 -2.43
CA VAL A 397 4.48 -3.70 -2.66
C VAL A 397 5.35 -3.63 -1.40
N ALA A 398 6.03 -4.72 -1.07
CA ALA A 398 7.04 -4.77 -0.01
C ALA A 398 8.34 -5.41 -0.52
N ASP A 399 9.49 -4.99 0.00
CA ASP A 399 10.81 -5.48 -0.43
C ASP A 399 11.61 -6.24 0.64
N ARG A 400 12.70 -6.88 0.22
CA ARG A 400 13.64 -7.61 1.09
C ARG A 400 14.36 -6.76 2.16
N TRP A 401 14.27 -5.44 2.08
CA TRP A 401 14.83 -4.51 3.06
C TRP A 401 13.78 -4.04 4.08
N GLY A 402 12.51 -4.42 3.90
CA GLY A 402 11.39 -4.06 4.76
C GLY A 402 10.73 -2.72 4.43
N ASN A 403 11.07 -2.09 3.29
CA ASN A 403 10.29 -0.95 2.84
C ASN A 403 8.94 -1.43 2.31
N VAL A 404 7.90 -0.62 2.50
CA VAL A 404 6.54 -0.91 2.03
C VAL A 404 6.01 0.31 1.29
N VAL A 405 5.40 0.08 0.14
CA VAL A 405 4.64 1.07 -0.63
C VAL A 405 3.19 0.63 -0.69
N SER A 406 2.29 1.55 -0.36
CA SER A 406 0.85 1.39 -0.48
C SER A 406 0.35 2.57 -1.31
N TYR A 407 -0.07 2.30 -2.55
CA TYR A 407 -0.29 3.33 -3.57
C TYR A 407 -1.68 3.20 -4.19
N THR A 408 -2.48 4.24 -4.01
CA THR A 408 -3.79 4.40 -4.63
C THR A 408 -3.68 5.46 -5.71
N PHE A 409 -4.19 5.19 -6.92
CA PHE A 409 -4.27 6.15 -8.02
C PHE A 409 -5.51 5.88 -8.87
N THR A 410 -5.93 6.83 -9.70
CA THR A 410 -7.23 6.75 -10.37
C THR A 410 -7.35 7.68 -11.60
N ILE A 411 -8.57 7.85 -12.11
CA ILE A 411 -9.03 8.80 -13.12
C ILE A 411 -10.49 9.26 -12.80
N GLU A 412 -10.84 9.32 -11.51
CA GLU A 412 -12.17 9.40 -10.89
C GLU A 412 -13.13 8.24 -11.22
N SER A 413 -13.82 8.30 -12.36
CA SER A 413 -14.83 7.32 -12.75
C SER A 413 -14.22 6.18 -13.55
N THR A 414 -14.92 5.04 -13.61
CA THR A 414 -14.60 3.99 -14.58
C THR A 414 -14.70 4.56 -16.00
N GLY A 415 -13.58 4.65 -16.72
CA GLY A 415 -13.46 5.27 -18.04
C GLY A 415 -13.10 6.77 -18.02
N GLY A 416 -12.90 7.36 -16.83
CA GLY A 416 -12.59 8.78 -16.65
C GLY A 416 -13.58 9.71 -17.35
N SER A 417 -13.05 10.76 -17.97
CA SER A 417 -13.79 11.70 -18.84
C SER A 417 -14.39 11.06 -20.11
N GLY A 418 -13.98 9.83 -20.45
CA GLY A 418 -14.22 9.24 -21.76
C GLY A 418 -13.33 9.78 -22.88
N ILE A 419 -12.45 10.76 -22.62
CA ILE A 419 -11.60 11.41 -23.62
C ILE A 419 -10.19 10.79 -23.61
N VAL A 420 -9.74 10.27 -24.75
CA VAL A 420 -8.31 9.99 -24.99
C VAL A 420 -7.59 11.26 -25.44
N ALA A 421 -6.43 11.52 -24.83
CA ALA A 421 -5.58 12.66 -25.17
C ALA A 421 -4.94 12.50 -26.56
N GLY A 422 -5.60 13.03 -27.60
CA GLY A 422 -5.13 13.05 -28.98
C GLY A 422 -4.75 11.65 -29.50
N ASP A 423 -3.52 11.53 -29.99
CA ASP A 423 -2.89 10.30 -30.47
C ASP A 423 -2.06 9.57 -29.40
N LYS A 424 -2.24 9.89 -28.10
CA LYS A 424 -1.38 9.39 -27.00
C LYS A 424 -1.92 8.17 -26.27
N GLY A 425 -3.13 7.72 -26.61
CA GLY A 425 -3.67 6.41 -26.20
C GLY A 425 -4.06 6.24 -24.72
N PHE A 426 -4.02 7.29 -23.90
CA PHE A 426 -4.47 7.24 -22.50
C PHE A 426 -5.73 8.07 -22.26
N LEU A 427 -6.61 7.57 -21.38
CA LEU A 427 -7.78 8.29 -20.91
C LEU A 427 -7.39 9.42 -19.95
N LEU A 428 -8.08 10.54 -20.08
CA LEU A 428 -8.04 11.66 -19.14
C LEU A 428 -9.07 11.43 -18.02
N ASN A 429 -8.68 11.75 -16.78
CA ASN A 429 -9.57 11.78 -15.62
C ASN A 429 -10.77 12.72 -15.81
N ASN A 430 -11.81 12.51 -15.00
CA ASN A 430 -12.85 13.51 -14.75
C ASN A 430 -12.81 14.01 -13.29
N GLU A 431 -11.61 14.06 -12.69
CA GLU A 431 -11.41 14.24 -11.25
C GLU A 431 -12.04 15.53 -10.68
N LEU A 432 -12.27 16.56 -11.50
CA LEU A 432 -12.91 17.78 -11.03
C LEU A 432 -14.41 17.59 -10.74
N THR A 433 -15.05 16.50 -11.19
CA THR A 433 -16.47 16.27 -10.87
C THR A 433 -16.74 15.83 -9.44
N ASP A 434 -15.70 15.52 -8.68
CA ASP A 434 -15.79 15.25 -7.26
C ASP A 434 -15.94 16.56 -6.45
N PHE A 435 -15.95 17.75 -7.10
CA PHE A 435 -16.42 19.02 -6.51
C PHE A 435 -17.95 19.10 -6.45
N ASN A 436 -18.45 19.89 -5.51
CA ASN A 436 -19.87 20.21 -5.44
C ASN A 436 -20.22 21.16 -6.59
N PHE A 437 -21.15 20.79 -7.49
CA PHE A 437 -21.53 21.64 -8.64
C PHE A 437 -22.33 22.89 -8.21
N THR A 438 -22.72 22.97 -6.93
CA THR A 438 -23.22 24.17 -6.27
C THR A 438 -22.06 25.00 -5.70
N ALA A 439 -22.08 26.32 -5.93
CA ALA A 439 -21.18 27.26 -5.29
C ALA A 439 -21.52 27.46 -3.80
N GLY A 440 -20.54 27.86 -2.99
CA GLY A 440 -20.72 28.25 -1.59
C GLY A 440 -20.53 27.14 -0.55
N THR A 441 -20.03 25.96 -0.94
CA THR A 441 -19.58 24.91 0.00
C THR A 441 -18.06 24.87 0.08
N ALA A 442 -17.51 24.20 1.10
CA ALA A 442 -16.07 23.95 1.19
C ALA A 442 -15.54 23.24 -0.08
N ASN A 443 -16.25 22.20 -0.53
CA ASN A 443 -15.90 21.44 -1.73
C ASN A 443 -16.43 22.04 -3.06
N SER A 444 -16.83 23.32 -3.09
CA SER A 444 -17.12 24.01 -4.37
C SER A 444 -15.84 24.17 -5.22
N PRO A 445 -15.96 24.39 -6.54
CA PRO A 445 -14.80 24.45 -7.41
C PRO A 445 -13.98 25.73 -7.19
N ALA A 446 -12.69 25.63 -7.47
CA ALA A 446 -11.73 26.73 -7.51
C ALA A 446 -10.60 26.32 -8.47
N GLY A 447 -9.66 27.22 -8.76
CA GLY A 447 -8.40 26.81 -9.38
C GLY A 447 -7.57 25.89 -8.50
N ASP A 448 -6.74 25.08 -9.15
CA ASP A 448 -5.61 24.31 -8.59
C ASP A 448 -5.93 23.16 -7.60
N LYS A 449 -7.17 22.62 -7.58
CA LYS A 449 -7.75 21.78 -6.49
C LYS A 449 -7.94 20.28 -6.79
N ARG A 450 -7.89 19.43 -5.75
CA ARG A 450 -8.04 17.94 -5.75
C ARG A 450 -9.28 17.39 -4.98
N PRO A 451 -9.56 16.06 -5.05
CA PRO A 451 -10.59 15.44 -4.20
C PRO A 451 -10.27 14.04 -3.56
N ARG A 452 -11.29 13.18 -3.33
CA ARG A 452 -11.61 12.48 -2.06
C ARG A 452 -11.42 10.94 -1.97
N SER A 453 -11.22 10.37 -0.77
CA SER A 453 -11.20 8.88 -0.54
C SER A 453 -11.69 8.40 0.84
N SER A 454 -11.91 7.08 1.05
CA SER A 454 -12.40 6.47 2.32
C SER A 454 -11.61 5.25 2.82
N MET A 455 -10.46 4.92 2.23
CA MET A 455 -9.63 3.84 2.75
C MET A 455 -9.01 4.23 4.10
N ALA A 456 -9.18 3.37 5.11
CA ALA A 456 -8.67 3.58 6.47
C ALA A 456 -7.56 2.57 6.85
N PRO A 457 -6.42 2.50 6.13
CA PRO A 457 -5.27 1.71 6.57
C PRO A 457 -4.75 2.31 7.88
N THR A 458 -4.90 1.55 8.97
CA THR A 458 -4.74 2.07 10.34
C THR A 458 -3.64 1.33 11.08
N ILE A 459 -2.76 2.07 11.75
CA ILE A 459 -1.74 1.56 12.67
C ILE A 459 -1.92 2.26 14.01
N MET A 460 -2.17 1.49 15.06
CA MET A 460 -2.11 1.97 16.45
C MET A 460 -0.69 1.81 16.97
N LEU A 461 -0.13 2.88 17.53
CA LEU A 461 1.23 2.91 18.05
C LEU A 461 1.25 3.06 19.58
N ARG A 462 1.93 2.17 20.30
CA ARG A 462 2.35 2.42 21.70
C ARG A 462 3.81 2.82 21.72
N ASP A 463 4.14 3.93 22.39
CA ASP A 463 5.50 4.47 22.49
C ASP A 463 6.24 4.59 21.12
N GLY A 464 5.50 4.92 20.06
CA GLY A 464 6.01 5.03 18.69
C GLY A 464 6.28 3.70 17.97
N ARG A 465 5.83 2.56 18.52
CA ARG A 465 5.95 1.22 17.95
C ARG A 465 4.56 0.68 17.59
N PRO A 466 4.39 -0.05 16.46
CA PRO A 466 3.14 -0.75 16.18
C PRO A 466 2.74 -1.68 17.33
N GLU A 467 1.48 -1.59 17.74
CA GLU A 467 0.82 -2.55 18.64
C GLU A 467 -0.23 -3.35 17.87
N ILE A 468 -1.04 -2.68 17.05
CA ILE A 468 -1.94 -3.31 16.08
C ILE A 468 -1.94 -2.53 14.77
N ALA A 469 -1.92 -3.24 13.63
CA ALA A 469 -2.22 -2.70 12.31
C ALA A 469 -3.44 -3.42 11.73
N VAL A 470 -4.41 -2.69 11.17
CA VAL A 470 -5.68 -3.24 10.65
C VAL A 470 -6.18 -2.52 9.40
N GLY A 471 -6.93 -3.24 8.59
CA GLY A 471 -7.66 -2.72 7.43
C GLY A 471 -8.79 -3.66 6.98
N SER A 472 -9.65 -3.17 6.09
CA SER A 472 -10.71 -3.95 5.45
C SER A 472 -11.01 -3.33 4.07
N PRO A 473 -11.53 -4.10 3.09
CA PRO A 473 -12.32 -3.57 1.97
C PRO A 473 -13.78 -3.28 2.41
N GLY A 474 -14.56 -2.58 1.58
CA GLY A 474 -15.98 -2.29 1.86
C GLY A 474 -16.52 -0.90 1.47
N GLY A 475 -15.74 -0.07 0.78
CA GLY A 475 -16.14 1.33 0.52
C GLY A 475 -16.30 2.09 1.84
N SER A 476 -17.47 2.69 2.10
CA SER A 476 -17.72 3.36 3.39
C SER A 476 -17.91 2.41 4.58
N THR A 477 -18.07 1.09 4.40
CA THR A 477 -18.05 0.15 5.55
C THR A 477 -16.63 -0.21 6.01
N ILE A 478 -15.58 0.27 5.34
CA ILE A 478 -14.19 0.12 5.78
C ILE A 478 -14.00 0.77 7.16
N ILE A 479 -14.46 2.01 7.30
CA ILE A 479 -14.32 2.83 8.50
C ILE A 479 -15.03 2.16 9.68
N THR A 480 -16.28 1.73 9.50
CA THR A 480 -17.06 1.05 10.55
C THR A 480 -16.48 -0.32 10.90
N THR A 481 -15.95 -1.08 9.93
CA THR A 481 -15.29 -2.37 10.18
C THR A 481 -13.99 -2.21 10.96
N VAL A 482 -13.13 -1.24 10.58
CA VAL A 482 -11.87 -0.95 11.29
C VAL A 482 -12.17 -0.44 12.70
N LEU A 483 -13.12 0.50 12.85
CA LEU A 483 -13.57 1.00 14.15
C LEU A 483 -14.09 -0.13 15.05
N GLN A 484 -14.96 -1.02 14.53
CA GLN A 484 -15.48 -2.13 15.33
C GLN A 484 -14.34 -3.08 15.74
N VAL A 485 -13.45 -3.51 14.84
CA VAL A 485 -12.33 -4.40 15.19
C VAL A 485 -11.42 -3.77 16.26
N LEU A 486 -11.19 -2.45 16.20
CA LEU A 486 -10.42 -1.75 17.23
C LEU A 486 -11.14 -1.73 18.59
N VAL A 487 -12.45 -1.44 18.64
CA VAL A 487 -13.23 -1.46 19.89
C VAL A 487 -13.33 -2.88 20.47
N GLU A 488 -13.57 -3.89 19.64
CA GLU A 488 -13.60 -5.30 20.05
C GLU A 488 -12.27 -5.74 20.71
N HIS A 489 -11.14 -5.33 20.13
CA HIS A 489 -9.81 -5.72 20.61
C HIS A 489 -9.34 -4.88 21.81
N LEU A 490 -9.46 -3.55 21.74
CA LEU A 490 -8.86 -2.60 22.69
C LEU A 490 -9.76 -2.30 23.90
N ASP A 491 -11.08 -2.35 23.73
CA ASP A 491 -12.05 -2.02 24.80
C ASP A 491 -12.72 -3.26 25.38
N PHE A 492 -13.20 -4.17 24.53
CA PHE A 492 -13.81 -5.43 24.97
C PHE A 492 -12.78 -6.57 25.17
N GLY A 493 -11.48 -6.31 24.97
CA GLY A 493 -10.38 -7.21 25.32
C GLY A 493 -10.34 -8.51 24.52
N ARG A 494 -10.98 -8.58 23.34
CA ARG A 494 -10.93 -9.76 22.47
C ARG A 494 -9.53 -9.97 21.90
N SER A 495 -9.20 -11.22 21.56
CA SER A 495 -8.05 -11.46 20.66
C SER A 495 -8.32 -10.84 19.29
N LEU A 496 -7.29 -10.47 18.53
CA LEU A 496 -7.48 -9.94 17.18
C LEU A 496 -8.24 -10.91 16.25
N PRO A 497 -8.04 -12.24 16.31
CA PRO A 497 -8.91 -13.21 15.65
C PRO A 497 -10.39 -13.08 16.04
N ASP A 498 -10.71 -13.01 17.34
CA ASP A 498 -12.10 -12.92 17.80
C ASP A 498 -12.73 -11.55 17.45
N ALA A 499 -11.95 -10.47 17.48
CA ALA A 499 -12.36 -9.13 17.08
C ALA A 499 -12.72 -9.07 15.58
N ILE A 500 -11.92 -9.70 14.72
CA ILE A 500 -12.21 -9.84 13.29
C ILE A 500 -13.39 -10.79 13.05
N ALA A 501 -13.49 -11.90 13.78
CA ALA A 501 -14.58 -12.86 13.64
C ALA A 501 -15.96 -12.32 14.07
N THR A 502 -16.01 -11.40 15.03
CA THR A 502 -17.25 -10.91 15.66
C THR A 502 -18.25 -10.37 14.61
N PRO A 503 -19.56 -10.70 14.70
CA PRO A 503 -20.59 -10.17 13.81
C PRO A 503 -20.64 -8.64 13.80
N ARG A 504 -20.89 -8.06 12.62
CA ARG A 504 -20.72 -6.63 12.37
C ARG A 504 -22.02 -5.85 12.28
N ALA A 505 -21.95 -4.60 12.72
CA ALA A 505 -23.00 -3.61 12.62
C ALA A 505 -22.39 -2.27 12.16
N SER A 506 -22.91 -1.71 11.08
CA SER A 506 -22.35 -0.58 10.36
C SER A 506 -23.35 0.57 10.31
N GLN A 507 -23.17 1.53 11.21
CA GLN A 507 -23.95 2.76 11.27
C GLN A 507 -23.18 3.89 10.57
N ARG A 508 -23.63 4.29 9.38
CA ARG A 508 -23.00 5.31 8.52
C ARG A 508 -23.90 6.54 8.39
N ASN A 509 -24.42 7.00 9.52
CA ASN A 509 -25.49 8.00 9.63
C ASN A 509 -26.79 7.66 8.85
N THR A 510 -27.12 6.38 8.73
CA THR A 510 -28.32 5.88 8.04
C THR A 510 -29.49 5.67 9.01
N ALA A 511 -30.73 5.89 8.54
CA ALA A 511 -31.98 5.76 9.30
C ALA A 511 -32.25 4.33 9.86
N SER A 512 -31.43 3.35 9.50
CA SER A 512 -31.29 2.07 10.20
C SER A 512 -29.84 1.59 10.07
N VAL A 513 -29.39 0.80 11.04
CA VAL A 513 -28.06 0.19 11.09
C VAL A 513 -28.00 -0.99 10.13
N SER A 514 -27.09 -0.95 9.17
CA SER A 514 -26.80 -2.11 8.32
C SER A 514 -26.05 -3.16 9.15
N ALA A 515 -26.63 -4.33 9.37
CA ALA A 515 -26.05 -5.37 10.23
C ALA A 515 -26.11 -6.75 9.59
N GLU A 516 -25.17 -7.62 9.98
CA GLU A 516 -25.11 -9.01 9.52
C GLU A 516 -26.20 -9.86 10.19
N PRO A 517 -26.71 -10.94 9.55
CA PRO A 517 -27.74 -11.80 10.15
C PRO A 517 -27.39 -12.31 11.55
N ALA A 518 -26.12 -12.68 11.77
CA ALA A 518 -25.61 -13.14 13.06
C ALA A 518 -25.54 -12.03 14.13
N PHE A 519 -25.42 -10.77 13.73
CA PHE A 519 -25.56 -9.64 14.65
C PHE A 519 -27.03 -9.40 14.99
N ILE A 520 -27.93 -9.39 13.99
CA ILE A 520 -29.37 -9.15 14.18
C ILE A 520 -30.02 -10.22 15.07
N ALA A 521 -29.57 -11.47 14.97
CA ALA A 521 -30.02 -12.58 15.82
C ALA A 521 -29.41 -12.59 17.25
N SER A 522 -28.53 -11.64 17.59
CA SER A 522 -27.81 -11.63 18.87
C SER A 522 -28.60 -10.96 20.01
N PRO A 523 -28.30 -11.30 21.28
CA PRO A 523 -28.80 -10.56 22.43
C PRO A 523 -28.39 -9.08 22.43
N ASP A 524 -27.23 -8.74 21.85
CA ASP A 524 -26.78 -7.35 21.70
C ASP A 524 -27.76 -6.55 20.84
N ALA A 525 -28.18 -7.09 19.68
CA ALA A 525 -29.16 -6.43 18.81
C ALA A 525 -30.54 -6.31 19.45
N ALA A 526 -30.99 -7.30 20.22
CA ALA A 526 -32.24 -7.22 20.98
C ALA A 526 -32.20 -6.09 22.02
N ALA A 527 -31.10 -5.98 22.79
CA ALA A 527 -30.89 -4.91 23.76
C ALA A 527 -30.78 -3.53 23.08
N LEU A 528 -30.04 -3.42 21.97
CA LEU A 528 -29.94 -2.19 21.18
C LEU A 528 -31.29 -1.77 20.58
N THR A 529 -32.14 -2.72 20.19
CA THR A 529 -33.50 -2.43 19.71
C THR A 529 -34.36 -1.82 20.82
N ALA A 530 -34.21 -2.28 22.08
CA ALA A 530 -34.86 -1.65 23.24
C ALA A 530 -34.34 -0.23 23.54
N LEU A 531 -33.09 0.09 23.13
CA LEU A 531 -32.54 1.46 23.14
C LEU A 531 -32.95 2.29 21.91
N GLY A 532 -33.79 1.76 21.02
CA GLY A 532 -34.33 2.49 19.85
C GLY A 532 -33.57 2.27 18.53
N HIS A 533 -32.50 1.46 18.50
CA HIS A 533 -31.83 1.11 17.25
C HIS A 533 -32.76 0.28 16.35
N ARG A 534 -32.58 0.42 15.03
CA ARG A 534 -33.29 -0.36 14.01
C ARG A 534 -32.27 -0.99 13.08
N PHE A 535 -32.46 -2.26 12.73
CA PHE A 535 -31.50 -3.03 11.95
C PHE A 535 -32.05 -3.42 10.58
N THR A 536 -31.22 -3.32 9.56
CA THR A 536 -31.46 -3.88 8.22
C THR A 536 -30.40 -4.92 7.88
N ASN A 537 -30.82 -6.04 7.31
CA ASN A 537 -29.91 -7.11 6.92
C ASN A 537 -29.03 -6.65 5.75
N ALA A 538 -27.71 -6.73 5.93
CA ALA A 538 -26.70 -6.33 4.95
C ALA A 538 -25.94 -7.51 4.32
N GLY A 539 -26.25 -8.76 4.70
CA GLY A 539 -25.45 -9.93 4.32
C GLY A 539 -24.12 -9.96 5.06
N GLU A 540 -23.02 -9.71 4.36
CA GLU A 540 -21.66 -9.63 4.90
C GLU A 540 -21.14 -8.18 4.89
N ILE A 541 -20.46 -7.77 5.97
CA ILE A 541 -19.88 -6.43 6.10
C ILE A 541 -18.35 -6.55 6.20
N GLY A 542 -17.65 -6.12 5.14
CA GLY A 542 -16.19 -6.08 5.10
C GLY A 542 -15.51 -7.46 5.07
N ALA A 543 -14.17 -7.45 5.10
CA ALA A 543 -13.34 -8.65 5.19
C ALA A 543 -11.98 -8.24 5.78
N ALA A 544 -11.92 -8.14 7.11
CA ALA A 544 -10.81 -7.48 7.79
C ALA A 544 -9.54 -8.34 7.82
N THR A 545 -8.39 -7.67 7.80
CA THR A 545 -7.08 -8.26 8.10
C THR A 545 -6.34 -7.39 9.11
N GLY A 546 -5.40 -8.00 9.83
CA GLY A 546 -4.55 -7.26 10.76
C GLY A 546 -3.33 -8.01 11.24
N ILE A 547 -2.49 -7.30 11.99
CA ILE A 547 -1.32 -7.83 12.68
C ILE A 547 -1.32 -7.27 14.11
N ASP A 548 -1.33 -8.14 15.10
CA ASP A 548 -1.06 -7.85 16.52
C ASP A 548 0.44 -8.04 16.79
N PHE A 549 1.08 -7.03 17.38
CA PHE A 549 2.52 -6.92 17.63
C PHE A 549 2.84 -7.19 19.11
N GLN A 550 2.77 -8.47 19.47
CA GLN A 550 2.86 -8.98 20.82
C GLN A 550 4.26 -8.84 21.45
N GLN A 551 4.31 -8.95 22.79
CA GLN A 551 5.55 -8.88 23.57
C GLN A 551 6.60 -9.90 23.09
N GLY A 552 7.89 -9.52 23.22
CA GLY A 552 9.01 -10.29 22.67
C GLY A 552 9.23 -10.13 21.16
N GLY A 553 8.37 -9.35 20.47
CA GLY A 553 8.46 -9.16 19.01
C GLY A 553 7.83 -10.31 18.22
N VAL A 554 6.83 -10.97 18.81
CA VAL A 554 5.94 -11.90 18.10
C VAL A 554 4.94 -11.09 17.29
N MET A 555 4.60 -11.56 16.08
CA MET A 555 3.59 -10.95 15.23
C MET A 555 2.51 -11.98 14.95
N GLN A 556 1.29 -11.74 15.44
CA GLN A 556 0.12 -12.55 15.09
C GLN A 556 -0.56 -11.88 13.90
N ALA A 557 -0.28 -12.38 12.70
CA ALA A 557 -1.04 -12.03 11.51
C ALA A 557 -2.41 -12.72 11.54
N VAL A 558 -3.46 -11.99 11.15
CA VAL A 558 -4.86 -12.42 11.23
C VAL A 558 -5.60 -11.99 9.96
N ALA A 559 -6.47 -12.86 9.47
CA ALA A 559 -7.38 -12.58 8.37
C ALA A 559 -8.82 -12.98 8.72
N GLU A 560 -9.77 -12.41 7.98
CA GLU A 560 -11.19 -12.75 8.00
C GLU A 560 -11.43 -14.28 7.98
N PRO A 561 -12.13 -14.86 8.95
CA PRO A 561 -12.30 -16.32 9.01
C PRO A 561 -13.40 -16.88 8.10
N VAL A 562 -14.39 -16.07 7.69
CA VAL A 562 -15.59 -16.57 6.98
C VAL A 562 -16.02 -15.68 5.82
N ARG A 563 -16.12 -14.36 6.03
CA ARG A 563 -16.72 -13.46 5.03
C ARG A 563 -15.91 -13.47 3.74
N ARG A 564 -16.59 -13.38 2.59
CA ARG A 564 -16.02 -13.52 1.24
C ARG A 564 -15.27 -14.85 0.99
N GLY A 565 -15.56 -15.88 1.78
CA GLY A 565 -14.87 -17.18 1.73
C GLY A 565 -13.65 -17.27 2.65
N GLY A 566 -13.41 -16.26 3.49
CA GLY A 566 -12.28 -16.19 4.41
C GLY A 566 -10.98 -15.71 3.75
N GLY A 567 -9.92 -15.60 4.56
CA GLY A 567 -8.60 -15.15 4.16
C GLY A 567 -7.46 -15.92 4.83
N HIS A 568 -6.24 -15.69 4.36
CA HIS A 568 -5.03 -16.42 4.78
C HIS A 568 -4.06 -15.52 5.55
N ALA A 569 -3.34 -16.09 6.53
CA ALA A 569 -2.34 -15.38 7.32
C ALA A 569 -1.16 -16.31 7.69
N GLU A 570 0.06 -15.78 7.63
CA GLU A 570 1.31 -16.50 7.94
C GLU A 570 2.27 -15.63 8.76
N ALA A 571 3.11 -16.27 9.59
CA ALA A 571 4.15 -15.63 10.37
C ALA A 571 5.45 -16.47 10.37
N ILE A 572 6.60 -15.81 10.53
CA ILE A 572 7.92 -16.45 10.48
C ILE A 572 8.49 -16.58 11.91
N ALA A 573 8.66 -17.81 12.38
CA ALA A 573 9.24 -18.09 13.70
C ALA A 573 10.73 -17.68 13.80
N ASN A 574 11.08 -17.06 14.93
CA ASN A 574 12.42 -16.52 15.20
C ASN A 574 13.38 -17.60 15.74
N ARG A 575 14.58 -17.73 15.17
CA ARG A 575 15.65 -18.62 15.68
C ARG A 575 16.73 -17.81 16.39
N GLY A 576 16.77 -17.90 17.72
CA GLY A 576 17.72 -17.14 18.56
C GLY A 576 19.20 -17.58 18.44
N PRO A 577 20.14 -16.73 18.90
CA PRO A 577 21.57 -17.02 18.86
C PRO A 577 22.01 -18.04 19.94
N ALA A 578 23.01 -18.86 19.61
CA ALA A 578 23.52 -19.91 20.50
C ALA A 578 24.35 -19.39 21.71
N PRO A 579 24.31 -20.08 22.86
CA PRO A 579 24.94 -19.63 24.12
C PRO A 579 26.48 -19.67 24.12
N SER A 580 27.08 -19.07 25.17
CA SER A 580 28.53 -18.95 25.37
C SER A 580 29.02 -19.68 26.63
N CYS A 581 30.20 -20.30 26.56
CA CYS A 581 30.86 -21.00 27.66
C CYS A 581 32.08 -20.24 28.22
N GLN A 582 32.50 -20.57 29.45
CA GLN A 582 33.84 -20.25 29.95
C GLN A 582 34.77 -21.46 29.78
N ILE A 583 36.08 -21.24 29.64
CA ILE A 583 37.07 -22.32 29.48
C ILE A 583 38.28 -22.07 30.39
N GLU A 584 38.67 -23.06 31.17
CA GLU A 584 39.95 -23.08 31.90
C GLU A 584 41.06 -23.63 30.98
N ILE A 585 42.20 -22.95 30.91
CA ILE A 585 43.36 -23.38 30.12
C ILE A 585 44.21 -24.40 30.89
N GLY A 586 44.21 -24.30 32.23
CA GLY A 586 44.90 -25.23 33.13
C GLY A 586 45.57 -24.50 34.31
N THR A 587 46.26 -25.31 35.12
CA THR A 587 47.01 -24.86 36.30
C THR A 587 48.49 -25.25 36.19
N PHE A 588 49.37 -24.27 36.33
CA PHE A 588 50.82 -24.41 36.19
C PHE A 588 51.49 -24.34 37.56
N GLN A 589 52.29 -25.34 37.92
CA GLN A 589 52.96 -25.43 39.23
C GLN A 589 54.47 -25.15 39.11
N ARG A 590 55.12 -24.88 40.26
CA ARG A 590 56.58 -24.65 40.39
C ARG A 590 57.15 -23.56 39.48
N LEU A 591 56.35 -22.52 39.18
CA LEU A 591 56.85 -21.34 38.47
C LEU A 591 57.88 -20.60 39.33
N GLN A 592 58.94 -20.10 38.71
CA GLN A 592 59.93 -19.23 39.34
C GLN A 592 59.63 -17.77 39.02
N ALA A 593 59.88 -16.87 39.98
CA ALA A 593 59.68 -15.43 39.80
C ALA A 593 60.48 -14.87 38.61
N GLY A 594 59.91 -13.93 37.86
CA GLY A 594 60.56 -13.26 36.73
C GLY A 594 60.66 -14.09 35.44
N ARG A 595 60.56 -15.43 35.50
CA ARG A 595 60.60 -16.28 34.29
C ARG A 595 59.31 -16.15 33.48
N ARG A 596 59.43 -15.71 32.22
CA ARG A 596 58.31 -15.47 31.29
C ARG A 596 57.75 -16.78 30.75
N LEU A 597 56.51 -17.12 31.13
CA LEU A 597 55.74 -18.19 30.49
C LEU A 597 54.99 -17.64 29.27
N THR A 598 54.90 -18.42 28.19
CA THR A 598 54.11 -18.09 27.00
C THR A 598 53.28 -19.29 26.59
N VAL A 599 51.95 -19.12 26.55
CA VAL A 599 50.98 -20.15 26.13
C VAL A 599 50.47 -19.81 24.74
N VAL A 600 50.46 -20.80 23.83
CA VAL A 600 49.96 -20.63 22.45
C VAL A 600 48.56 -21.24 22.33
N VAL A 601 47.60 -20.41 21.93
CA VAL A 601 46.18 -20.79 21.77
C VAL A 601 45.76 -20.57 20.31
N SER A 602 44.95 -21.49 19.77
CA SER A 602 44.36 -21.35 18.44
C SER A 602 42.85 -21.56 18.48
N SER A 603 42.12 -20.72 17.74
CA SER A 603 40.75 -21.03 17.31
C SER A 603 40.79 -21.70 15.94
N SER A 604 39.99 -22.75 15.75
CA SER A 604 39.94 -23.54 14.52
C SER A 604 38.92 -23.05 13.49
N ARG A 605 37.95 -22.19 13.87
CA ARG A 605 36.92 -21.64 12.98
C ARG A 605 36.46 -20.24 13.41
N LEU A 606 37.00 -19.19 12.79
CA LEU A 606 36.40 -17.85 12.74
C LEU A 606 36.79 -17.16 11.42
N LEU A 607 35.87 -17.13 10.47
CA LEU A 607 35.79 -16.09 9.45
C LEU A 607 34.77 -15.07 9.95
N GLY A 608 35.17 -13.80 10.07
CA GLY A 608 34.33 -12.72 10.57
C GLY A 608 34.85 -12.08 11.86
N THR A 609 35.16 -10.77 11.75
CA THR A 609 35.52 -9.75 12.75
C THR A 609 36.67 -10.03 13.75
N PRO A 610 37.52 -9.01 14.06
CA PRO A 610 38.56 -9.15 15.08
C PRO A 610 37.97 -9.27 16.49
N ALA A 611 38.44 -10.25 17.28
CA ALA A 611 38.02 -10.46 18.66
C ALA A 611 38.81 -9.59 19.66
N GLU A 612 38.69 -8.27 19.56
CA GLU A 612 39.22 -7.35 20.57
C GLU A 612 38.50 -7.48 21.93
N GLY A 613 39.15 -7.06 23.01
CA GLY A 613 38.55 -6.94 24.34
C GLY A 613 38.53 -8.19 25.24
N ARG A 614 38.80 -9.41 24.76
CA ARG A 614 38.75 -10.61 25.61
C ARG A 614 39.93 -10.70 26.59
N ARG A 615 39.66 -10.41 27.86
CA ARG A 615 40.62 -10.57 28.98
C ARG A 615 40.75 -12.05 29.38
N ALA A 616 41.99 -12.53 29.46
CA ALA A 616 42.31 -13.73 30.24
C ALA A 616 42.56 -13.31 31.69
N THR A 617 42.14 -14.13 32.65
CA THR A 617 42.40 -13.90 34.08
C THR A 617 43.27 -15.00 34.66
N ALA A 618 44.15 -14.62 35.57
CA ALA A 618 45.06 -15.55 36.25
C ALA A 618 44.98 -15.32 37.76
N ARG A 619 44.97 -16.41 38.55
CA ARG A 619 45.00 -16.38 40.01
C ARG A 619 46.16 -17.22 40.52
N GLY A 620 46.84 -16.73 41.56
CA GLY A 620 48.07 -17.31 42.11
C GLY A 620 49.34 -16.54 41.68
N ALA A 621 50.46 -16.82 42.35
CA ALA A 621 51.84 -16.36 42.07
C ALA A 621 52.08 -14.84 41.80
N GLY A 622 51.10 -13.97 42.06
CA GLY A 622 51.19 -12.52 41.80
C GLY A 622 51.48 -12.19 40.33
N ALA A 623 50.90 -12.93 39.38
CA ALA A 623 51.24 -12.79 37.97
C ALA A 623 50.50 -11.65 37.25
N SER A 624 51.22 -10.89 36.43
CA SER A 624 50.61 -10.05 35.40
C SER A 624 50.45 -10.86 34.10
N ALA A 625 49.34 -10.62 33.39
CA ALA A 625 48.97 -11.32 32.16
C ALA A 625 48.76 -10.32 31.02
N SER A 626 49.39 -10.55 29.88
CA SER A 626 49.13 -9.79 28.65
C SER A 626 48.83 -10.73 27.48
N THR A 627 47.73 -10.44 26.77
CA THR A 627 47.28 -11.21 25.61
C THR A 627 47.64 -10.47 24.33
N THR A 628 48.16 -11.18 23.33
CA THR A 628 48.29 -10.67 21.96
C THR A 628 47.68 -11.67 20.99
N LEU A 629 46.54 -11.30 20.41
CA LEU A 629 45.85 -12.05 19.35
C LEU A 629 46.30 -11.52 17.99
N LYS A 630 46.62 -12.40 17.05
CA LYS A 630 46.77 -12.05 15.63
C LYS A 630 45.49 -12.38 14.88
N GLN A 631 45.19 -11.64 13.81
CA GLN A 631 43.96 -11.81 13.00
C GLN A 631 43.77 -13.23 12.45
N ASN A 632 44.85 -14.01 12.26
CA ASN A 632 44.81 -15.39 11.78
C ASN A 632 44.40 -16.45 12.83
N GLY A 633 43.60 -16.08 13.83
CA GLY A 633 43.04 -17.00 14.84
C GLY A 633 44.05 -17.61 15.82
N ARG A 634 45.33 -17.21 15.78
CA ARG A 634 46.38 -17.66 16.70
C ARG A 634 46.77 -16.53 17.66
N GLY A 635 46.71 -16.83 18.96
CA GLY A 635 47.08 -15.90 20.03
C GLY A 635 48.24 -16.40 20.88
N ARG A 636 48.99 -15.46 21.47
CA ARG A 636 49.95 -15.73 22.55
C ARG A 636 49.46 -15.05 23.83
N LEU A 637 49.31 -15.83 24.90
CA LEU A 637 49.14 -15.32 26.25
C LEU A 637 50.51 -15.34 26.93
N ILE A 638 50.95 -14.18 27.42
CA ILE A 638 52.24 -13.99 28.08
C ILE A 638 51.97 -13.76 29.57
N LEU A 639 52.61 -14.56 30.42
CA LEU A 639 52.42 -14.56 31.86
C LEU A 639 53.77 -14.27 32.54
N ARG A 640 53.79 -13.31 33.46
CA ARG A 640 54.96 -12.94 34.26
C ARG A 640 54.63 -13.07 35.75
N PRO A 641 54.94 -14.22 36.39
CA PRO A 641 54.79 -14.37 37.84
C PRO A 641 55.81 -13.53 38.59
N THR A 642 55.36 -12.73 39.56
CA THR A 642 56.25 -11.92 40.42
C THR A 642 56.76 -12.67 41.64
N ARG A 643 56.11 -13.79 42.00
CA ARG A 643 56.52 -14.71 43.08
C ARG A 643 56.61 -16.13 42.55
N ALA A 644 57.40 -16.99 43.20
CA ALA A 644 57.39 -18.42 42.91
C ALA A 644 56.09 -19.07 43.39
N GLY A 645 55.60 -20.10 42.71
CA GLY A 645 54.41 -20.85 43.13
C GLY A 645 53.56 -21.43 41.99
N THR A 646 52.25 -21.50 42.23
CA THR A 646 51.23 -22.08 41.34
C THR A 646 50.34 -20.98 40.74
N LEU A 647 49.91 -21.16 39.49
CA LEU A 647 49.13 -20.20 38.72
C LEU A 647 48.04 -20.90 37.89
N THR A 648 46.77 -20.53 38.10
CA THR A 648 45.61 -21.04 37.33
C THR A 648 45.12 -19.97 36.34
N VAL A 649 44.77 -20.37 35.12
CA VAL A 649 44.48 -19.45 34.00
C VAL A 649 43.14 -19.77 33.32
N ARG A 650 42.25 -18.77 33.22
CA ARG A 650 40.91 -18.89 32.60
C ARG A 650 40.68 -17.84 31.51
N VAL A 651 39.83 -18.17 30.54
CA VAL A 651 39.39 -17.26 29.46
C VAL A 651 37.88 -17.15 29.45
N GLY A 652 37.38 -15.91 29.50
CA GLY A 652 35.95 -15.61 29.43
C GLY A 652 35.38 -15.66 28.00
N SER A 653 34.10 -16.03 27.92
CA SER A 653 33.20 -15.81 26.78
C SER A 653 33.71 -16.37 25.44
N VAL A 654 33.68 -17.70 25.31
CA VAL A 654 33.99 -18.40 24.05
C VAL A 654 32.73 -19.14 23.55
N ARG A 655 32.49 -19.17 22.24
CA ARG A 655 31.53 -20.12 21.64
C ARG A 655 32.09 -21.53 21.84
N CYS A 656 31.29 -22.46 22.36
CA CYS A 656 31.77 -23.67 23.03
C CYS A 656 32.52 -24.69 22.14
N ALA A 657 32.63 -24.45 20.82
CA ALA A 657 33.31 -25.31 19.86
C ALA A 657 34.67 -24.76 19.32
N ALA A 658 35.20 -23.67 19.89
CA ALA A 658 36.15 -22.79 19.18
C ALA A 658 37.55 -22.61 19.80
N LEU A 659 38.07 -23.53 20.62
CA LEU A 659 39.41 -23.38 21.23
C LEU A 659 40.22 -24.69 21.27
N ARG A 660 41.51 -24.63 20.92
CA ARG A 660 42.47 -25.74 21.07
C ARG A 660 43.83 -25.20 21.55
N ILE A 661 44.40 -25.83 22.58
CA ILE A 661 45.75 -25.56 23.09
C ILE A 661 46.75 -26.29 22.19
N VAL A 662 47.87 -25.64 21.83
CA VAL A 662 48.82 -26.17 20.81
C VAL A 662 50.25 -26.32 21.34
N GLY A 663 50.55 -25.87 22.56
CA GLY A 663 51.82 -26.18 23.22
C GLY A 663 52.25 -25.22 24.33
N ALA A 664 53.21 -25.68 25.12
CA ALA A 664 53.93 -24.95 26.16
C ALA A 664 55.42 -25.36 26.11
N PRO A 665 56.38 -24.52 26.55
CA PRO A 665 57.80 -24.86 26.53
C PRO A 665 58.12 -26.00 27.52
N ALA A 666 59.04 -26.89 27.13
CA ALA A 666 59.48 -28.01 27.96
C ALA A 666 60.18 -27.54 29.24
N GLY A 667 59.97 -28.26 30.35
CA GLY A 667 60.57 -27.96 31.67
C GLY A 667 59.59 -27.73 32.83
N VAL A 668 58.27 -27.77 32.58
CA VAL A 668 57.22 -27.74 33.62
C VAL A 668 56.32 -28.97 33.45
N GLY A 669 56.01 -29.66 34.56
CA GLY A 669 55.29 -30.94 34.54
C GLY A 669 53.89 -30.86 33.90
N SER A 670 53.56 -31.84 33.06
CA SER A 670 52.37 -31.86 32.21
C SER A 670 51.09 -32.27 32.97
N GLY A 671 50.40 -31.30 33.57
CA GLY A 671 49.07 -31.44 34.17
C GLY A 671 47.94 -30.86 33.30
N LEU A 672 47.85 -31.24 32.02
CA LEU A 672 46.86 -30.70 31.08
C LEU A 672 45.53 -31.50 31.09
N THR A 673 44.69 -31.24 32.08
CA THR A 673 43.31 -31.76 32.14
C THR A 673 42.29 -30.66 31.82
N GLY A 674 41.91 -30.55 30.54
CA GLY A 674 40.83 -29.67 30.13
C GLY A 674 39.45 -30.23 30.51
N ARG A 675 38.82 -29.69 31.56
CA ARG A 675 37.38 -29.85 31.79
C ARG A 675 36.64 -28.59 31.32
N SER A 676 35.49 -28.77 30.68
CA SER A 676 34.48 -27.69 30.68
C SER A 676 33.92 -27.56 32.09
N LEU A 677 33.63 -26.32 32.48
CA LEU A 677 32.56 -26.02 33.42
C LEU A 677 31.29 -25.69 32.62
#